data_AF-A0A820RAF6-F1
#
_entry.id   AF-A0A820RAF6-F1
#
_cell.length_a   1.000
_cell.length_b   1.000
_cell.length_c   1.000
_cell.angle_alpha   90.00
_cell.angle_beta   90.00
_cell.angle_gamma   90.00
#
_symmetry.space_group_name_H-M   'P 1'
#
loop_
_entity.id
_entity.type
_entity.pdbx_description
1 polymer ?
#
loop_
_entity_poly.entity_id
_entity_poly.type
_entity_poly.pdbx_seq_one_letter_code
_entity_poly.pdbx_strand_id
1 'polypeptide(L)'
;MKYSTGLYSAPYMVAVGDFNNNDQADIAVAYFGTNSIGIFLGFGNGSFASQNITSTGSSRPIWIHLADLDNDTFLDIVTVNYGTNSISIFYGFGNGNFSYPITYSTGYDSSPFSAVSGDMNNDNHLDLIIANYGTNNIGIHLANGNRTYLQQKILSTGINSHPYSVIVGYFNNDNMLDIAVANYGNNNIAVLLGDGNATFTSQITYSLNTSPYSIGLGDFNKDNRLDLVVTTKGTYNIGILLGLGNGTFLDPVMNSTGSSSSTSVAVADFNKDNLLDVIITSNDTNTMSLLFGYDEGFQTQKTYSTGFFPKSVAVGDINNDDRIDIIVANYGDNTTSVLFGYGNGSFANQVIYSTGHSPCSVAVRDLNNDNRLDILVANYDDNTISVLLGFGNGSFAHQIKNSTGTIPRSIAVGDINNDERLDIVVANYGDNTTSVLLGYGNGSFANQVKYSTGHLPYSVAVGDSNNDGRLDILVANYDDNTITVLLGHGNGSFANQINYSTGRWPSSIAVGDFNNDAQLDIVVTSFWDNNVGIFLGYNNGSFTKQETYSTGSYPMSVDVGDFNNDTQLDIVVVLFADNNVCLLRGFGNGSFANQIKYSIGSSSSSIAAGDFNNDTRLDIVVVHDAYSNVGVLLHYAKGFLGNGIKFTSNIASDLEYVAVVDFNNDKILDLVVANYGTDNIGTLLGYGDGSFSRQKTFSTGPNSNPYSIAIGDFNKDNQLDLAVANNAIKNIDMFLGNGNGAFAHQSTYTSSLKVAPSIVTAGDFNNDGQSEIVSAYNNNDNIDIFVVFDSALFTKQFTYSTGSSSYFVAVGDFNNDIHMDIVVATRASKTVSVLLGYGNGSFANQIKYSTGPSPASVAVGDFNNDDRLDILVANDGDDTISVLLGHGNGSFANRIEHSTNSSSRCVVVGDFNNDARLDIVVASSSVSGVGIFLGYGNGSFSKQGTYSTGFFPVSVAVGDFNNDGRLDILVANNGDDTVSVLFGSGNGSFANLYKYSTGSGPNSVAVTDFNNDTQLDFVVANWYDSTINVFSGYANKNFKYLTTLITGNTSHPRAFVVDDFNNDTHMDIAVLNSGTNNIGIFLGFGNNSFANQTTYSTGSVPCSLVVGDLNNDNRLDIIVANANDSSISVFLGYGNGSLATQTTYSIESNSEPCSVAIGDFNNDAVLDIIVANRLGKNIAIFLGHGDGTLRVSKVYLLNYESLPFSVVVGDFNKDRKLDFAVANYGTNDLNIFLQTC
;
A
#
# COMPACT_ATOMS: atom_id res chain seq x y z
N MET A 1 6.96 -11.12 -16.74
CA MET A 1 6.85 -11.43 -18.19
C MET A 1 5.42 -11.21 -18.62
N LYS A 2 5.18 -11.08 -19.92
CA LYS A 2 3.98 -10.44 -20.46
C LYS A 2 3.66 -10.97 -21.87
N TYR A 3 2.37 -10.99 -22.28
CA TYR A 3 1.86 -11.86 -23.35
C TYR A 3 0.78 -11.19 -24.23
N SER A 4 0.53 -11.79 -25.41
CA SER A 4 -0.18 -11.19 -26.56
C SER A 4 -1.35 -12.06 -27.05
N THR A 5 -2.55 -11.49 -27.05
CA THR A 5 -3.85 -12.11 -27.44
C THR A 5 -4.15 -12.14 -28.95
N GLY A 6 -3.25 -11.61 -29.78
CA GLY A 6 -2.94 -12.02 -31.16
C GLY A 6 -4.02 -12.03 -32.26
N LEU A 7 -3.58 -12.40 -33.46
CA LEU A 7 -4.21 -12.08 -34.75
C LEU A 7 -5.73 -12.30 -34.87
N TYR A 8 -6.40 -11.18 -35.08
CA TYR A 8 -7.80 -10.88 -35.39
C TYR A 8 -8.84 -10.98 -34.26
N SER A 9 -8.43 -10.91 -32.99
CA SER A 9 -9.15 -11.25 -31.73
C SER A 9 -10.40 -10.42 -31.29
N ALA A 10 -10.27 -9.18 -30.79
CA ALA A 10 -11.27 -8.38 -30.09
C ALA A 10 -12.09 -9.13 -29.00
N PRO A 11 -11.64 -9.17 -27.73
CA PRO A 11 -12.16 -10.08 -26.70
C PRO A 11 -13.34 -9.54 -25.87
N TYR A 12 -13.89 -10.36 -24.96
CA TYR A 12 -15.12 -10.06 -24.21
C TYR A 12 -15.33 -10.92 -22.94
N MET A 13 -14.83 -12.17 -22.92
CA MET A 13 -14.83 -13.03 -21.74
C MET A 13 -13.60 -13.96 -21.70
N VAL A 14 -12.77 -13.79 -20.67
CA VAL A 14 -11.63 -14.62 -20.32
C VAL A 14 -12.03 -15.66 -19.28
N ALA A 15 -11.57 -16.89 -19.47
CA ALA A 15 -11.78 -17.99 -18.56
C ALA A 15 -10.49 -18.77 -18.33
N VAL A 16 -10.20 -19.11 -17.08
CA VAL A 16 -8.96 -19.79 -16.66
C VAL A 16 -9.28 -21.25 -16.36
N GLY A 17 -8.48 -22.17 -16.89
CA GLY A 17 -8.60 -23.62 -16.70
C GLY A 17 -7.22 -24.28 -16.84
N ASP A 18 -7.14 -25.61 -16.80
CA ASP A 18 -5.94 -26.32 -17.27
C ASP A 18 -6.34 -27.09 -18.55
N PHE A 19 -5.90 -26.59 -19.71
CA PHE A 19 -6.29 -27.11 -21.02
C PHE A 19 -5.24 -28.08 -21.59
N ASN A 20 -4.05 -28.17 -20.98
CA ASN A 20 -2.99 -29.11 -21.34
C ASN A 20 -2.68 -30.17 -20.26
N ASN A 21 -3.36 -30.08 -19.12
CA ASN A 21 -3.37 -31.01 -17.98
C ASN A 21 -1.97 -31.20 -17.35
N ASN A 22 -1.31 -30.09 -17.02
CA ASN A 22 0.03 -30.05 -16.44
C ASN A 22 0.06 -29.58 -14.96
N ASP A 23 -1.11 -29.49 -14.32
CA ASP A 23 -1.35 -28.92 -12.98
C ASP A 23 -1.00 -27.42 -12.89
N GLN A 24 -1.13 -26.68 -13.99
CA GLN A 24 -0.85 -25.24 -14.06
C GLN A 24 -1.97 -24.50 -14.80
N ALA A 25 -2.15 -23.22 -14.46
CA ALA A 25 -3.23 -22.43 -15.02
C ALA A 25 -2.91 -21.98 -16.46
N ASP A 26 -3.86 -22.25 -17.34
CA ASP A 26 -3.98 -21.85 -18.74
C ASP A 26 -5.14 -20.85 -18.90
N ILE A 27 -5.22 -20.14 -20.04
CA ILE A 27 -6.16 -19.02 -20.26
C ILE A 27 -6.87 -19.18 -21.60
N ALA A 28 -8.20 -19.13 -21.62
CA ALA A 28 -9.05 -19.08 -22.82
C ALA A 28 -9.73 -17.71 -22.94
N VAL A 29 -9.82 -17.15 -24.14
CA VAL A 29 -10.29 -15.76 -24.35
C VAL A 29 -11.30 -15.69 -25.50
N ALA A 30 -12.49 -15.13 -25.24
CA ALA A 30 -13.62 -15.10 -26.17
C ALA A 30 -13.45 -13.99 -27.21
N TYR A 31 -12.97 -14.35 -28.40
CA TYR A 31 -12.74 -13.41 -29.49
C TYR A 31 -14.03 -13.15 -30.24
N PHE A 32 -14.82 -12.26 -29.62
CA PHE A 32 -15.98 -11.59 -30.20
C PHE A 32 -15.64 -11.12 -31.62
N GLY A 33 -14.49 -10.46 -31.77
CA GLY A 33 -14.00 -9.87 -33.00
C GLY A 33 -13.76 -10.84 -34.15
N THR A 34 -12.81 -11.77 -34.03
CA THR A 34 -12.55 -12.77 -35.08
C THR A 34 -13.75 -13.66 -35.33
N ASN A 35 -14.65 -13.76 -34.35
CA ASN A 35 -15.54 -14.89 -34.18
C ASN A 35 -14.67 -16.14 -34.03
N SER A 36 -13.86 -16.15 -32.96
CA SER A 36 -12.94 -17.23 -32.56
C SER A 36 -12.73 -17.27 -31.03
N ILE A 37 -11.81 -18.11 -30.57
CA ILE A 37 -11.34 -18.21 -29.18
C ILE A 37 -9.82 -18.41 -29.23
N GLY A 38 -9.07 -17.74 -28.34
CA GLY A 38 -7.62 -17.95 -28.15
C GLY A 38 -7.30 -18.69 -26.85
N ILE A 39 -6.20 -19.43 -26.82
CA ILE A 39 -5.79 -20.30 -25.70
C ILE A 39 -4.29 -20.16 -25.40
N PHE A 40 -3.90 -19.80 -24.17
CA PHE A 40 -2.52 -19.72 -23.66
C PHE A 40 -2.24 -20.80 -22.63
N LEU A 41 -1.01 -21.34 -22.59
CA LEU A 41 -0.64 -22.44 -21.70
C LEU A 41 0.45 -22.05 -20.68
N GLY A 42 0.36 -22.44 -19.42
CA GLY A 42 1.25 -22.00 -18.33
C GLY A 42 2.59 -22.77 -18.18
N PHE A 43 3.56 -22.14 -17.49
CA PHE A 43 4.86 -22.72 -17.10
C PHE A 43 5.19 -22.64 -15.59
N GLY A 44 4.26 -22.21 -14.73
CA GLY A 44 4.34 -22.40 -13.27
C GLY A 44 5.32 -21.51 -12.50
N ASN A 45 6.15 -20.73 -13.18
CA ASN A 45 7.06 -19.72 -12.61
C ASN A 45 6.62 -18.27 -12.90
N GLY A 46 5.35 -18.06 -13.24
CA GLY A 46 4.81 -16.76 -13.69
C GLY A 46 5.06 -16.46 -15.17
N SER A 47 5.10 -17.49 -16.02
CA SER A 47 5.24 -17.36 -17.48
C SER A 47 4.32 -18.32 -18.25
N PHE A 48 4.05 -18.00 -19.51
CA PHE A 48 3.11 -18.70 -20.40
C PHE A 48 3.72 -18.93 -21.79
N ALA A 49 3.17 -19.88 -22.54
CA ALA A 49 3.46 -20.17 -23.93
C ALA A 49 2.68 -19.26 -24.89
N SER A 50 3.16 -19.15 -26.14
CA SER A 50 2.44 -18.51 -27.24
C SER A 50 1.12 -19.25 -27.56
N GLN A 51 0.05 -18.49 -27.78
CA GLN A 51 -1.32 -19.00 -27.89
C GLN A 51 -1.70 -19.74 -29.19
N ASN A 52 -2.78 -20.53 -29.12
CA ASN A 52 -3.52 -21.16 -30.23
C ASN A 52 -4.89 -20.47 -30.44
N ILE A 53 -5.33 -20.25 -31.68
CA ILE A 53 -6.62 -19.59 -32.02
C ILE A 53 -7.54 -20.50 -32.85
N THR A 54 -8.83 -20.58 -32.50
CA THR A 54 -9.85 -21.44 -33.18
C THR A 54 -11.18 -20.70 -33.43
N SER A 55 -11.68 -20.63 -34.67
CA SER A 55 -12.92 -19.90 -35.04
C SER A 55 -14.20 -20.48 -34.40
N THR A 56 -15.16 -19.62 -34.01
CA THR A 56 -16.39 -20.00 -33.33
C THR A 56 -17.51 -20.56 -34.22
N GLY A 57 -17.43 -20.39 -35.54
CA GLY A 57 -18.45 -20.90 -36.48
C GLY A 57 -19.83 -20.22 -36.40
N SER A 58 -20.00 -19.27 -35.49
CA SER A 58 -21.09 -18.30 -35.40
C SER A 58 -20.52 -16.97 -34.90
N SER A 59 -21.18 -15.86 -35.20
CA SER A 59 -20.61 -14.53 -34.93
C SER A 59 -20.88 -14.00 -33.54
N ARG A 60 -20.04 -13.07 -33.06
CA ARG A 60 -20.26 -12.27 -31.85
C ARG A 60 -20.26 -13.03 -30.50
N PRO A 61 -19.31 -13.96 -30.22
CA PRO A 61 -19.21 -14.61 -28.92
C PRO A 61 -18.87 -13.62 -27.79
N ILE A 62 -19.79 -13.36 -26.84
CA ILE A 62 -19.61 -12.41 -25.73
C ILE A 62 -19.34 -13.03 -24.36
N TRP A 63 -19.52 -14.35 -24.25
CA TRP A 63 -19.54 -15.03 -22.96
C TRP A 63 -19.01 -16.44 -23.18
N ILE A 64 -17.85 -16.74 -22.61
CA ILE A 64 -17.36 -18.11 -22.47
C ILE A 64 -17.93 -18.69 -21.19
N HIS A 65 -18.48 -19.90 -21.29
CA HIS A 65 -18.75 -20.77 -20.17
C HIS A 65 -17.94 -22.06 -20.35
N LEU A 66 -17.13 -22.41 -19.34
CA LEU A 66 -16.32 -23.64 -19.34
C LEU A 66 -17.03 -24.74 -18.57
N ALA A 67 -17.08 -25.95 -19.13
CA ALA A 67 -17.56 -27.16 -18.46
C ALA A 67 -17.05 -28.39 -19.22
N ASP A 68 -16.94 -29.54 -18.57
CA ASP A 68 -16.81 -30.83 -19.25
C ASP A 68 -18.23 -31.25 -19.69
N LEU A 69 -18.57 -31.04 -20.97
CA LEU A 69 -19.92 -31.22 -21.51
C LEU A 69 -20.15 -32.61 -22.12
N ASP A 70 -19.11 -33.43 -22.24
CA ASP A 70 -19.24 -34.82 -22.69
C ASP A 70 -18.63 -35.88 -21.75
N ASN A 71 -18.17 -35.46 -20.57
CA ASN A 71 -17.56 -36.28 -19.52
C ASN A 71 -16.27 -37.00 -19.98
N ASP A 72 -15.44 -36.36 -20.81
CA ASP A 72 -14.13 -36.88 -21.21
C ASP A 72 -12.96 -36.44 -20.28
N THR A 73 -13.30 -35.69 -19.22
CA THR A 73 -12.44 -35.11 -18.17
C THR A 73 -11.59 -33.92 -18.60
N PHE A 74 -11.75 -33.43 -19.83
CA PHE A 74 -11.16 -32.17 -20.28
C PHE A 74 -12.22 -31.06 -20.33
N LEU A 75 -11.77 -29.80 -20.24
CA LEU A 75 -12.68 -28.65 -20.25
C LEU A 75 -13.10 -28.30 -21.68
N ASP A 76 -14.41 -28.26 -21.92
CA ASP A 76 -15.01 -27.73 -23.14
C ASP A 76 -15.36 -26.25 -22.98
N ILE A 77 -15.65 -25.60 -24.10
CA ILE A 77 -15.98 -24.17 -24.17
C ILE A 77 -17.36 -23.99 -24.82
N VAL A 78 -18.22 -23.17 -24.21
CA VAL A 78 -19.47 -22.66 -24.83
C VAL A 78 -19.35 -21.16 -25.01
N THR A 79 -19.69 -20.64 -26.19
CA THR A 79 -19.80 -19.21 -26.45
C THR A 79 -21.24 -18.75 -26.66
N VAL A 80 -21.66 -17.66 -26.01
CA VAL A 80 -22.96 -17.02 -26.25
C VAL A 80 -22.83 -15.94 -27.30
N ASN A 81 -23.63 -16.02 -28.36
CA ASN A 81 -23.44 -15.21 -29.56
C ASN A 81 -24.45 -14.05 -29.59
N TYR A 82 -24.13 -12.93 -28.95
CA TYR A 82 -25.05 -11.81 -28.72
C TYR A 82 -25.43 -11.06 -30.01
N GLY A 83 -26.68 -10.59 -30.06
CA GLY A 83 -27.26 -10.02 -31.29
C GLY A 83 -27.43 -11.04 -32.42
N THR A 84 -27.13 -12.33 -32.17
CA THR A 84 -27.57 -13.46 -32.96
C THR A 84 -28.69 -14.20 -32.22
N ASN A 85 -29.05 -15.37 -32.73
CA ASN A 85 -30.02 -16.28 -32.13
C ASN A 85 -29.32 -17.61 -31.78
N SER A 86 -28.10 -17.58 -31.22
CA SER A 86 -27.26 -18.79 -31.09
C SER A 86 -26.27 -18.84 -29.92
N ILE A 87 -25.74 -20.04 -29.69
CA ILE A 87 -24.53 -20.36 -28.90
C ILE A 87 -23.64 -21.34 -29.71
N SER A 88 -22.35 -21.44 -29.42
CA SER A 88 -21.40 -22.36 -30.11
C SER A 88 -20.52 -23.12 -29.12
N ILE A 89 -20.16 -24.38 -29.42
CA ILE A 89 -19.51 -25.30 -28.47
C ILE A 89 -18.25 -25.95 -29.08
N PHE A 90 -17.17 -26.05 -28.30
CA PHE A 90 -15.84 -26.54 -28.66
C PHE A 90 -15.41 -27.58 -27.64
N TYR A 91 -15.09 -28.79 -28.10
CA TYR A 91 -14.72 -29.86 -27.20
C TYR A 91 -13.20 -29.94 -27.01
N GLY A 92 -12.75 -30.12 -25.77
CA GLY A 92 -11.33 -30.21 -25.43
C GLY A 92 -10.67 -31.52 -25.89
N PHE A 93 -9.32 -31.53 -25.93
CA PHE A 93 -8.52 -32.75 -26.13
C PHE A 93 -7.40 -32.92 -25.10
N GLY A 94 -7.38 -32.13 -24.01
CA GLY A 94 -6.42 -32.25 -22.91
C GLY A 94 -4.95 -31.97 -23.28
N ASN A 95 -4.69 -31.30 -24.40
CA ASN A 95 -3.35 -30.96 -24.87
C ASN A 95 -3.24 -29.54 -25.48
N GLY A 96 -4.16 -28.64 -25.09
CA GLY A 96 -4.25 -27.28 -25.61
C GLY A 96 -4.83 -27.15 -27.03
N ASN A 97 -5.49 -28.19 -27.56
CA ASN A 97 -6.23 -28.17 -28.82
C ASN A 97 -7.70 -28.53 -28.60
N PHE A 98 -8.58 -28.03 -29.48
CA PHE A 98 -10.03 -28.17 -29.39
C PHE A 98 -10.65 -28.67 -30.71
N SER A 99 -11.89 -29.15 -30.64
CA SER A 99 -12.68 -29.50 -31.82
C SER A 99 -13.13 -28.27 -32.62
N TYR A 100 -13.52 -28.48 -33.87
CA TYR A 100 -14.30 -27.49 -34.60
C TYR A 100 -15.66 -27.24 -33.91
N PRO A 101 -16.23 -26.02 -34.02
CA PRO A 101 -17.48 -25.61 -33.37
C PRO A 101 -18.72 -26.39 -33.79
N ILE A 102 -19.66 -26.51 -32.85
CA ILE A 102 -21.06 -26.87 -33.11
C ILE A 102 -21.99 -25.77 -32.56
N THR A 103 -22.88 -25.23 -33.40
CA THR A 103 -23.74 -24.08 -33.07
C THR A 103 -25.21 -24.47 -32.86
N TYR A 104 -25.83 -24.00 -31.77
CA TYR A 104 -27.23 -24.23 -31.38
C TYR A 104 -28.04 -22.92 -31.32
N SER A 105 -29.36 -22.95 -31.51
CA SER A 105 -30.18 -21.72 -31.63
C SER A 105 -31.05 -21.38 -30.41
N THR A 106 -30.79 -20.20 -29.82
CA THR A 106 -31.46 -19.62 -28.64
C THR A 106 -32.81 -18.95 -28.94
N GLY A 107 -33.26 -18.96 -30.20
CA GLY A 107 -34.60 -18.51 -30.59
C GLY A 107 -34.60 -17.15 -31.30
N TYR A 108 -35.59 -16.90 -32.14
CA TYR A 108 -35.61 -15.72 -33.01
C TYR A 108 -35.75 -14.42 -32.21
N ASP A 109 -34.88 -13.45 -32.51
CA ASP A 109 -34.66 -12.17 -31.81
C ASP A 109 -34.26 -12.29 -30.33
N SER A 110 -33.91 -13.50 -29.85
CA SER A 110 -33.58 -13.75 -28.44
C SER A 110 -32.45 -12.87 -27.91
N SER A 111 -31.45 -12.58 -28.74
CA SER A 111 -30.25 -11.79 -28.40
C SER A 111 -29.63 -12.28 -27.07
N PRO A 112 -29.14 -13.54 -27.03
CA PRO A 112 -28.75 -14.19 -25.79
C PRO A 112 -27.55 -13.47 -25.16
N PHE A 113 -27.56 -13.30 -23.84
CA PHE A 113 -26.67 -12.38 -23.14
C PHE A 113 -25.68 -13.05 -22.18
N SER A 114 -26.14 -14.05 -21.43
CA SER A 114 -25.31 -14.85 -20.52
C SER A 114 -25.76 -16.29 -20.57
N ALA A 115 -24.84 -17.21 -20.30
CA ALA A 115 -25.13 -18.63 -20.19
C ALA A 115 -24.42 -19.24 -18.99
N VAL A 116 -25.10 -20.20 -18.37
CA VAL A 116 -24.54 -21.08 -17.33
C VAL A 116 -24.96 -22.52 -17.64
N SER A 117 -24.15 -23.49 -17.24
CA SER A 117 -24.51 -24.90 -17.33
C SER A 117 -24.97 -25.47 -16.00
N GLY A 118 -25.95 -26.37 -16.05
CA GLY A 118 -26.41 -27.14 -14.89
C GLY A 118 -27.34 -28.24 -15.34
N ASP A 119 -27.37 -29.35 -14.62
CA ASP A 119 -28.26 -30.47 -14.92
C ASP A 119 -29.70 -30.13 -14.46
N MET A 120 -30.51 -29.55 -15.36
CA MET A 120 -31.85 -29.03 -15.05
C MET A 120 -32.93 -30.13 -15.12
N ASN A 121 -32.58 -31.31 -15.63
CA ASN A 121 -33.46 -32.47 -15.77
C ASN A 121 -32.99 -33.71 -14.95
N ASN A 122 -31.86 -33.60 -14.24
CA ASN A 122 -31.20 -34.64 -13.46
C ASN A 122 -30.84 -35.92 -14.25
N ASP A 123 -30.44 -35.78 -15.53
CA ASP A 123 -30.01 -36.91 -16.39
C ASP A 123 -28.49 -37.20 -16.37
N ASN A 124 -27.72 -36.40 -15.63
CA ASN A 124 -26.25 -36.39 -15.50
C ASN A 124 -25.50 -35.87 -16.74
N HIS A 125 -26.17 -35.08 -17.58
CA HIS A 125 -25.54 -34.27 -18.61
C HIS A 125 -25.83 -32.78 -18.39
N LEU A 126 -24.85 -31.92 -18.67
CA LEU A 126 -24.95 -30.49 -18.37
C LEU A 126 -25.78 -29.74 -19.42
N ASP A 127 -27.01 -29.38 -19.04
CA ASP A 127 -27.88 -28.48 -19.80
C ASP A 127 -27.33 -27.05 -19.81
N LEU A 128 -27.82 -26.20 -20.71
CA LEU A 128 -27.39 -24.81 -20.87
C LEU A 128 -28.57 -23.84 -20.72
N ILE A 129 -28.47 -22.94 -19.74
CA ILE A 129 -29.49 -21.94 -19.38
C ILE A 129 -29.03 -20.57 -19.87
N ILE A 130 -29.85 -19.91 -20.68
CA ILE A 130 -29.48 -18.72 -21.46
C ILE A 130 -30.40 -17.54 -21.11
N ALA A 131 -29.84 -16.37 -20.77
CA ALA A 131 -30.61 -15.13 -20.63
C ALA A 131 -30.89 -14.50 -21.99
N ASN A 132 -32.17 -14.46 -22.41
CA ASN A 132 -32.57 -13.90 -23.71
C ASN A 132 -33.07 -12.46 -23.54
N TYR A 133 -32.13 -11.53 -23.41
CA TYR A 133 -32.37 -10.10 -23.20
C TYR A 133 -33.44 -9.52 -24.14
N GLY A 134 -33.35 -9.82 -25.44
CA GLY A 134 -34.22 -9.24 -26.48
C GLY A 134 -35.68 -9.66 -26.40
N THR A 135 -35.98 -10.78 -25.72
CA THR A 135 -37.33 -11.38 -25.69
C THR A 135 -37.90 -11.54 -24.27
N ASN A 136 -37.29 -10.88 -23.27
CA ASN A 136 -37.79 -10.83 -21.88
C ASN A 136 -38.00 -12.22 -21.24
N ASN A 137 -37.11 -13.17 -21.55
CA ASN A 137 -37.19 -14.56 -21.11
C ASN A 137 -35.80 -15.21 -20.92
N ILE A 138 -35.79 -16.42 -20.40
CA ILE A 138 -34.65 -17.33 -20.40
C ILE A 138 -34.96 -18.56 -21.27
N GLY A 139 -33.95 -19.13 -21.93
CA GLY A 139 -34.04 -20.35 -22.72
C GLY A 139 -33.17 -21.47 -22.14
N ILE A 140 -33.68 -22.69 -22.01
CA ILE A 140 -32.97 -23.85 -21.43
C ILE A 140 -32.81 -24.94 -22.50
N HIS A 141 -31.58 -25.19 -22.92
CA HIS A 141 -31.17 -26.23 -23.88
C HIS A 141 -30.71 -27.49 -23.15
N LEU A 142 -31.43 -28.61 -23.30
CA LEU A 142 -31.12 -29.85 -22.57
C LEU A 142 -30.11 -30.74 -23.31
N ALA A 143 -29.16 -31.38 -22.62
CA ALA A 143 -28.13 -32.23 -23.22
C ALA A 143 -28.62 -33.66 -23.53
N ASN A 144 -27.83 -34.45 -24.29
CA ASN A 144 -28.12 -35.87 -24.60
C ASN A 144 -26.90 -36.81 -24.43
N GLY A 145 -25.83 -36.36 -23.77
CA GLY A 145 -24.64 -37.18 -23.50
C GLY A 145 -23.83 -37.64 -24.72
N ASN A 146 -24.11 -37.11 -25.93
CA ASN A 146 -23.44 -37.49 -27.17
C ASN A 146 -22.97 -36.25 -27.98
N ARG A 147 -22.56 -35.20 -27.28
CA ARG A 147 -22.21 -33.88 -27.84
C ARG A 147 -23.37 -33.20 -28.62
N THR A 148 -24.63 -33.41 -28.20
CA THR A 148 -25.82 -32.73 -28.81
C THR A 148 -26.92 -32.34 -27.82
N TYR A 149 -27.68 -31.29 -28.16
CA TYR A 149 -28.75 -30.70 -27.33
C TYR A 149 -30.17 -30.86 -27.95
N LEU A 150 -31.17 -31.02 -27.09
CA LEU A 150 -32.61 -31.03 -27.40
C LEU A 150 -33.17 -29.63 -27.69
N GLN A 151 -34.42 -29.58 -28.14
CA GLN A 151 -35.16 -28.33 -28.36
C GLN A 151 -35.38 -27.59 -27.02
N GLN A 152 -34.98 -26.32 -26.99
CA GLN A 152 -35.02 -25.49 -25.79
C GLN A 152 -36.43 -25.19 -25.24
N LYS A 153 -36.51 -25.02 -23.92
CA LYS A 153 -37.68 -24.50 -23.18
C LYS A 153 -37.51 -23.01 -22.88
N ILE A 154 -38.54 -22.21 -23.07
CA ILE A 154 -38.49 -20.74 -22.94
C ILE A 154 -39.44 -20.23 -21.84
N LEU A 155 -38.97 -19.34 -20.97
CA LEU A 155 -39.66 -18.91 -19.74
C LEU A 155 -39.54 -17.39 -19.52
N SER A 156 -40.65 -16.65 -19.49
CA SER A 156 -40.61 -15.19 -19.32
C SER A 156 -40.21 -14.76 -17.90
N THR A 157 -39.43 -13.68 -17.80
CA THR A 157 -39.01 -13.10 -16.51
C THR A 157 -39.75 -11.82 -16.15
N GLY A 158 -40.75 -11.41 -16.95
CA GLY A 158 -41.62 -10.26 -16.70
C GLY A 158 -41.77 -9.34 -17.90
N ILE A 159 -42.67 -8.36 -17.80
CA ILE A 159 -42.84 -7.34 -18.85
C ILE A 159 -41.67 -6.36 -18.78
N ASN A 160 -41.02 -6.13 -19.92
CA ASN A 160 -39.83 -5.27 -20.09
C ASN A 160 -38.67 -5.63 -19.13
N SER A 161 -38.58 -6.90 -18.71
CA SER A 161 -37.57 -7.37 -17.77
C SER A 161 -36.15 -7.26 -18.32
N HIS A 162 -35.95 -7.55 -19.61
CA HIS A 162 -34.67 -7.53 -20.30
C HIS A 162 -33.57 -8.28 -19.51
N PRO A 163 -33.72 -9.60 -19.34
CA PRO A 163 -32.86 -10.40 -18.47
C PRO A 163 -31.42 -10.38 -18.96
N TYR A 164 -30.52 -9.99 -18.06
CA TYR A 164 -29.14 -9.61 -18.37
C TYR A 164 -28.14 -10.69 -17.92
N SER A 165 -28.24 -11.05 -16.64
CA SER A 165 -27.47 -12.10 -15.99
C SER A 165 -28.42 -13.20 -15.54
N VAL A 166 -28.09 -14.45 -15.84
CA VAL A 166 -28.76 -15.64 -15.31
C VAL A 166 -27.76 -16.51 -14.58
N ILE A 167 -28.22 -17.14 -13.50
CA ILE A 167 -27.45 -17.95 -12.57
C ILE A 167 -28.35 -19.09 -12.07
N VAL A 168 -27.76 -20.26 -11.84
CA VAL A 168 -28.49 -21.46 -11.37
C VAL A 168 -27.93 -21.98 -10.06
N GLY A 169 -28.81 -22.47 -9.19
CA GLY A 169 -28.42 -23.01 -7.89
C GLY A 169 -29.62 -23.57 -7.13
N TYR A 170 -29.37 -24.31 -6.05
CA TYR A 170 -30.42 -24.89 -5.22
C TYR A 170 -30.89 -23.89 -4.15
N PHE A 171 -31.74 -22.92 -4.50
CA PHE A 171 -32.20 -21.86 -3.56
C PHE A 171 -33.20 -22.36 -2.52
N ASN A 172 -33.82 -23.51 -2.76
CA ASN A 172 -34.72 -24.19 -1.83
C ASN A 172 -34.15 -25.51 -1.27
N ASN A 173 -32.95 -25.92 -1.69
CA ASN A 173 -32.27 -27.18 -1.31
C ASN A 173 -33.09 -28.47 -1.55
N ASP A 174 -33.97 -28.53 -2.56
CA ASP A 174 -34.74 -29.73 -2.92
C ASP A 174 -34.04 -30.69 -3.90
N ASN A 175 -32.76 -30.42 -4.21
CA ASN A 175 -31.93 -31.09 -5.22
C ASN A 175 -32.42 -30.95 -6.67
N MET A 176 -33.17 -29.88 -6.97
CA MET A 176 -33.52 -29.46 -8.33
C MET A 176 -33.08 -28.01 -8.55
N LEU A 177 -32.45 -27.71 -9.69
CA LEU A 177 -31.83 -26.39 -9.89
C LEU A 177 -32.89 -25.28 -10.07
N ASP A 178 -32.82 -24.26 -9.21
CA ASP A 178 -33.55 -23.00 -9.31
C ASP A 178 -32.74 -22.00 -10.17
N ILE A 179 -33.40 -20.90 -10.59
CA ILE A 179 -32.80 -19.88 -11.46
C ILE A 179 -33.05 -18.47 -10.92
N ALA A 180 -32.02 -17.64 -10.80
CA ALA A 180 -32.16 -16.21 -10.53
C ALA A 180 -31.70 -15.38 -11.74
N VAL A 181 -32.37 -14.24 -11.96
CA VAL A 181 -32.26 -13.47 -13.20
C VAL A 181 -32.30 -11.96 -12.94
N ALA A 182 -31.28 -11.24 -13.42
CA ALA A 182 -31.21 -9.78 -13.31
C ALA A 182 -32.07 -9.16 -14.41
N ASN A 183 -33.22 -8.62 -14.03
CA ASN A 183 -34.10 -7.91 -14.95
C ASN A 183 -33.73 -6.43 -14.97
N TYR A 184 -32.69 -6.12 -15.76
CA TYR A 184 -32.14 -4.78 -15.92
C TYR A 184 -33.24 -3.75 -16.27
N GLY A 185 -34.16 -4.12 -17.17
CA GLY A 185 -35.13 -3.19 -17.75
C GLY A 185 -36.29 -2.78 -16.84
N ASN A 186 -36.52 -3.48 -15.72
CA ASN A 186 -37.55 -3.16 -14.73
C ASN A 186 -37.01 -3.14 -13.28
N ASN A 187 -35.70 -2.95 -13.13
CA ASN A 187 -34.99 -2.70 -11.87
C ASN A 187 -35.22 -3.76 -10.77
N ASN A 188 -35.38 -5.04 -11.13
CA ASN A 188 -35.59 -6.12 -10.16
C ASN A 188 -34.82 -7.41 -10.47
N ILE A 189 -34.74 -8.28 -9.47
CA ILE A 189 -34.31 -9.68 -9.63
C ILE A 189 -35.53 -10.56 -9.67
N ALA A 190 -35.66 -11.43 -10.68
CA ALA A 190 -36.61 -12.55 -10.65
C ALA A 190 -35.92 -13.82 -10.20
N VAL A 191 -36.59 -14.57 -9.32
CA VAL A 191 -36.19 -15.91 -8.87
C VAL A 191 -37.28 -16.88 -9.32
N LEU A 192 -36.89 -17.99 -9.95
CA LEU A 192 -37.77 -19.03 -10.46
C LEU A 192 -37.37 -20.37 -9.84
N LEU A 193 -38.31 -21.06 -9.19
CA LEU A 193 -38.01 -22.31 -8.46
C LEU A 193 -38.28 -23.55 -9.29
N GLY A 194 -37.26 -24.38 -9.51
CA GLY A 194 -37.26 -25.53 -10.42
C GLY A 194 -38.03 -26.74 -9.89
N ASP A 195 -38.43 -27.64 -10.81
CA ASP A 195 -39.08 -28.93 -10.49
C ASP A 195 -38.35 -30.14 -11.09
N GLY A 196 -37.05 -29.99 -11.37
CA GLY A 196 -36.15 -31.07 -11.79
C GLY A 196 -36.49 -31.68 -13.14
N ASN A 197 -37.38 -31.05 -13.90
CA ASN A 197 -37.74 -31.42 -15.26
C ASN A 197 -37.54 -30.22 -16.22
N ALA A 198 -36.71 -29.23 -15.85
CA ALA A 198 -36.66 -27.90 -16.47
C ALA A 198 -38.04 -27.23 -16.61
N THR A 199 -38.86 -27.30 -15.56
CA THR A 199 -40.11 -26.54 -15.36
C THR A 199 -40.11 -25.91 -13.96
N PHE A 200 -41.03 -24.98 -13.68
CA PHE A 200 -40.91 -24.05 -12.55
C PHE A 200 -42.22 -23.88 -11.78
N THR A 201 -42.12 -23.93 -10.45
CA THR A 201 -43.28 -23.95 -9.53
C THR A 201 -43.74 -22.54 -9.11
N SER A 202 -42.84 -21.57 -9.03
CA SER A 202 -43.14 -20.19 -8.69
C SER A 202 -42.09 -19.21 -9.23
N GLN A 203 -42.49 -17.95 -9.40
CA GLN A 203 -41.61 -16.83 -9.75
C GLN A 203 -41.85 -15.68 -8.75
N ILE A 204 -40.77 -15.09 -8.23
CA ILE A 204 -40.80 -14.04 -7.21
C ILE A 204 -39.85 -12.91 -7.61
N THR A 205 -40.18 -11.64 -7.34
CA THR A 205 -39.43 -10.48 -7.84
C THR A 205 -39.07 -9.46 -6.76
N TYR A 206 -37.82 -8.96 -6.77
CA TYR A 206 -37.25 -8.07 -5.74
C TYR A 206 -36.74 -6.76 -6.32
N SER A 207 -37.34 -5.62 -5.95
CA SER A 207 -37.07 -4.30 -6.54
C SER A 207 -35.87 -3.60 -5.91
N LEU A 208 -34.89 -3.22 -6.71
CA LEU A 208 -33.65 -2.54 -6.31
C LEU A 208 -33.72 -1.02 -6.43
N ASN A 209 -34.71 -0.49 -7.15
CA ASN A 209 -34.87 0.93 -7.49
C ASN A 209 -33.73 1.54 -8.34
N THR A 210 -32.77 0.71 -8.76
CA THR A 210 -31.66 0.99 -9.70
C THR A 210 -31.43 -0.29 -10.54
N SER A 211 -30.93 -0.17 -11.76
CA SER A 211 -30.99 -1.25 -12.76
C SER A 211 -29.95 -2.35 -12.49
N PRO A 212 -30.36 -3.61 -12.19
CA PRO A 212 -29.43 -4.73 -11.95
C PRO A 212 -28.77 -5.21 -13.23
N TYR A 213 -27.47 -5.46 -13.17
CA TYR A 213 -26.64 -5.72 -14.33
C TYR A 213 -26.04 -7.13 -14.31
N SER A 214 -25.38 -7.50 -13.21
CA SER A 214 -24.89 -8.86 -12.96
C SER A 214 -25.38 -9.35 -11.60
N ILE A 215 -25.58 -10.67 -11.48
CA ILE A 215 -25.80 -11.34 -10.18
C ILE A 215 -24.72 -12.39 -9.98
N GLY A 216 -24.07 -12.36 -8.81
CA GLY A 216 -23.27 -13.47 -8.30
C GLY A 216 -24.10 -14.34 -7.36
N LEU A 217 -23.96 -15.66 -7.49
CA LEU A 217 -24.31 -16.59 -6.42
C LEU A 217 -23.12 -16.78 -5.50
N GLY A 218 -23.42 -16.79 -4.22
CA GLY A 218 -22.50 -17.14 -3.16
C GLY A 218 -23.32 -17.29 -1.89
N ASP A 219 -22.83 -18.08 -0.96
CA ASP A 219 -23.33 -18.06 0.39
C ASP A 219 -22.64 -16.88 1.12
N PHE A 220 -23.10 -15.65 0.82
CA PHE A 220 -22.44 -14.41 1.26
C PHE A 220 -22.55 -14.18 2.77
N ASN A 221 -23.37 -14.97 3.48
CA ASN A 221 -23.48 -14.99 4.93
C ASN A 221 -23.07 -16.32 5.61
N LYS A 222 -22.66 -17.34 4.84
CA LYS A 222 -22.26 -18.70 5.28
C LYS A 222 -23.37 -19.54 5.98
N ASP A 223 -24.67 -19.38 5.63
CA ASP A 223 -25.80 -20.17 6.20
C ASP A 223 -26.18 -21.48 5.45
N ASN A 224 -25.39 -21.88 4.46
CA ASN A 224 -25.60 -22.99 3.51
C ASN A 224 -26.87 -22.85 2.66
N ARG A 225 -27.28 -21.61 2.38
CA ARG A 225 -28.22 -21.27 1.30
C ARG A 225 -27.55 -20.25 0.40
N LEU A 226 -28.06 -20.14 -0.82
CA LEU A 226 -27.47 -19.26 -1.81
C LEU A 226 -28.09 -17.87 -1.72
N ASP A 227 -27.25 -16.87 -1.44
CA ASP A 227 -27.56 -15.45 -1.49
C ASP A 227 -27.30 -14.89 -2.90
N LEU A 228 -27.77 -13.65 -3.15
CA LEU A 228 -27.61 -12.93 -4.40
C LEU A 228 -26.90 -11.59 -4.16
N VAL A 229 -25.68 -11.44 -4.67
CA VAL A 229 -25.02 -10.12 -4.81
C VAL A 229 -25.32 -9.56 -6.19
N VAL A 230 -25.75 -8.29 -6.25
CA VAL A 230 -26.24 -7.66 -7.46
C VAL A 230 -25.51 -6.34 -7.71
N THR A 231 -24.83 -6.22 -8.85
CA THR A 231 -24.32 -4.93 -9.30
C THR A 231 -25.42 -4.13 -10.00
N THR A 232 -25.50 -2.82 -9.78
CA THR A 232 -26.58 -1.96 -10.26
C THR A 232 -26.07 -0.61 -10.78
N LYS A 233 -26.87 0.06 -11.62
CA LYS A 233 -26.43 1.27 -12.36
C LYS A 233 -27.14 2.54 -11.86
N GLY A 234 -26.55 3.20 -10.86
CA GLY A 234 -27.04 4.46 -10.31
C GLY A 234 -26.07 5.08 -9.30
N THR A 235 -26.51 6.11 -8.56
CA THR A 235 -25.71 6.72 -7.47
C THR A 235 -25.54 5.82 -6.25
N TYR A 236 -26.31 4.73 -6.18
CA TYR A 236 -25.99 3.57 -5.37
C TYR A 236 -25.87 2.38 -6.34
N ASN A 237 -24.71 1.73 -6.31
CA ASN A 237 -24.10 0.94 -7.38
C ASN A 237 -24.06 -0.58 -7.04
N ILE A 238 -24.14 -0.97 -5.77
CA ILE A 238 -24.05 -2.38 -5.34
C ILE A 238 -25.21 -2.70 -4.39
N GLY A 239 -25.93 -3.79 -4.68
CA GLY A 239 -27.08 -4.31 -3.93
C GLY A 239 -26.90 -5.75 -3.47
N ILE A 240 -27.42 -6.13 -2.30
CA ILE A 240 -27.35 -7.51 -1.78
C ILE A 240 -28.74 -7.98 -1.34
N LEU A 241 -29.10 -9.23 -1.67
CA LEU A 241 -30.32 -9.92 -1.24
C LEU A 241 -29.95 -11.27 -0.60
N LEU A 242 -30.43 -11.52 0.62
CA LEU A 242 -30.11 -12.77 1.34
C LEU A 242 -31.21 -13.82 1.17
N GLY A 243 -30.83 -15.07 0.92
CA GLY A 243 -31.70 -16.21 0.61
C GLY A 243 -32.25 -16.91 1.85
N LEU A 244 -33.53 -17.27 1.84
CA LEU A 244 -34.22 -17.89 2.98
C LEU A 244 -34.29 -19.43 2.90
N GLY A 245 -33.63 -20.04 1.91
CA GLY A 245 -33.55 -21.51 1.78
C GLY A 245 -34.87 -22.22 1.47
N ASN A 246 -35.88 -21.45 1.07
CA ASN A 246 -37.18 -21.90 0.56
C ASN A 246 -37.45 -21.31 -0.83
N GLY A 247 -36.39 -20.80 -1.50
CA GLY A 247 -36.49 -20.10 -2.77
C GLY A 247 -37.02 -18.65 -2.71
N THR A 248 -37.14 -18.07 -1.52
CA THR A 248 -37.44 -16.64 -1.33
C THR A 248 -36.25 -15.91 -0.73
N PHE A 249 -36.18 -14.59 -0.93
CA PHE A 249 -35.09 -13.70 -0.51
C PHE A 249 -35.64 -12.53 0.32
N LEU A 250 -34.75 -11.85 1.05
CA LEU A 250 -35.01 -10.59 1.75
C LEU A 250 -34.90 -9.36 0.82
N ASP A 251 -35.45 -8.22 1.24
CA ASP A 251 -35.43 -6.98 0.47
C ASP A 251 -34.00 -6.40 0.32
N PRO A 252 -33.66 -5.73 -0.81
CA PRO A 252 -32.26 -5.40 -1.13
C PRO A 252 -31.66 -4.16 -0.42
N VAL A 253 -30.33 -4.16 -0.22
CA VAL A 253 -29.56 -3.08 0.48
C VAL A 253 -28.45 -2.48 -0.41
N MET A 254 -28.35 -1.14 -0.56
CA MET A 254 -27.60 -0.43 -1.65
C MET A 254 -26.44 0.53 -1.21
N ASN A 255 -25.31 0.64 -1.96
CA ASN A 255 -24.06 1.41 -1.60
C ASN A 255 -23.40 2.24 -2.75
N SER A 256 -22.55 3.28 -2.52
CA SER A 256 -22.03 4.29 -3.51
C SER A 256 -20.49 4.51 -3.59
N THR A 257 -19.93 5.02 -4.71
CA THR A 257 -18.45 5.18 -4.98
C THR A 257 -18.05 6.34 -5.96
N GLY A 258 -17.19 7.30 -5.57
CA GLY A 258 -16.83 8.54 -6.34
C GLY A 258 -15.84 8.41 -7.54
N SER A 259 -15.36 9.49 -8.20
CA SER A 259 -15.38 10.96 -7.95
C SER A 259 -15.95 11.85 -9.10
N SER A 260 -15.19 12.44 -10.07
CA SER A 260 -15.76 13.26 -11.19
C SER A 260 -15.18 13.25 -12.66
N SER A 261 -14.33 14.21 -13.11
CA SER A 261 -14.34 14.81 -14.49
C SER A 261 -13.10 14.59 -15.41
N SER A 262 -13.20 13.68 -16.39
CA SER A 262 -12.09 13.28 -17.30
C SER A 262 -12.13 13.94 -18.71
N THR A 263 -10.97 14.11 -19.36
CA THR A 263 -10.82 15.03 -20.52
C THR A 263 -10.07 14.55 -21.76
N SER A 264 -9.02 13.74 -21.66
CA SER A 264 -8.22 13.27 -22.81
C SER A 264 -7.63 11.89 -22.53
N VAL A 265 -7.27 11.16 -23.59
CA VAL A 265 -6.65 9.83 -23.54
C VAL A 265 -5.43 9.78 -24.46
N ALA A 266 -4.43 8.98 -24.08
CA ALA A 266 -3.39 8.47 -24.96
C ALA A 266 -3.14 6.99 -24.66
N VAL A 267 -2.70 6.26 -25.69
CA VAL A 267 -2.56 4.80 -25.68
C VAL A 267 -1.15 4.39 -26.09
N ALA A 268 -0.52 3.53 -25.30
CA ALA A 268 0.73 2.85 -25.65
C ALA A 268 1.00 1.70 -24.68
N ASP A 269 1.95 0.84 -25.02
CA ASP A 269 2.51 -0.16 -24.11
C ASP A 269 3.59 0.48 -23.21
N PHE A 270 3.24 0.91 -21.99
CA PHE A 270 4.18 1.62 -21.09
C PHE A 270 4.97 0.67 -20.17
N ASN A 271 4.46 -0.53 -19.93
CA ASN A 271 5.09 -1.58 -19.12
C ASN A 271 5.70 -2.73 -19.94
N LYS A 272 5.71 -2.65 -21.28
CA LYS A 272 6.22 -3.61 -22.28
C LYS A 272 5.51 -4.98 -22.35
N ASP A 273 4.17 -5.05 -22.35
CA ASP A 273 3.39 -6.32 -22.44
C ASP A 273 3.14 -6.82 -23.85
N ASN A 274 3.24 -5.94 -24.83
CA ASN A 274 2.51 -6.09 -26.08
C ASN A 274 0.98 -6.12 -25.84
N LEU A 275 0.47 -5.55 -24.75
CA LEU A 275 -0.90 -5.04 -24.66
C LEU A 275 -0.80 -3.50 -24.71
N LEU A 276 -1.91 -2.79 -24.90
CA LEU A 276 -1.89 -1.33 -24.82
C LEU A 276 -2.56 -0.86 -23.54
N ASP A 277 -1.83 -0.02 -22.81
CA ASP A 277 -2.30 0.70 -21.65
C ASP A 277 -3.01 1.99 -22.06
N VAL A 278 -3.75 2.58 -21.12
CA VAL A 278 -4.49 3.82 -21.30
C VAL A 278 -4.11 4.83 -20.23
N ILE A 279 -3.71 6.03 -20.66
CA ILE A 279 -3.60 7.21 -19.79
C ILE A 279 -4.83 8.08 -19.97
N ILE A 280 -5.38 8.60 -18.88
CA ILE A 280 -6.52 9.54 -18.89
C ILE A 280 -6.17 10.79 -18.09
N THR A 281 -6.37 11.99 -18.64
CA THR A 281 -6.23 13.24 -17.88
C THR A 281 -7.57 13.69 -17.28
N SER A 282 -7.59 14.00 -15.99
CA SER A 282 -8.75 14.55 -15.27
C SER A 282 -8.47 15.98 -14.82
N ASN A 283 -9.34 16.91 -15.21
CA ASN A 283 -9.08 18.35 -15.12
C ASN A 283 -9.66 19.02 -13.88
N ASP A 284 -10.48 18.31 -13.12
CA ASP A 284 -10.95 18.68 -11.79
C ASP A 284 -9.94 18.29 -10.70
N THR A 285 -9.27 17.14 -10.85
CA THR A 285 -8.25 16.64 -9.92
C THR A 285 -6.84 17.13 -10.23
N ASN A 286 -6.57 17.61 -11.45
CA ASN A 286 -5.22 17.92 -11.98
C ASN A 286 -4.28 16.70 -11.96
N THR A 287 -4.83 15.56 -12.36
CA THR A 287 -4.12 14.29 -12.39
C THR A 287 -4.27 13.58 -13.71
N MET A 288 -3.41 12.60 -13.93
CA MET A 288 -3.60 11.56 -14.94
C MET A 288 -3.66 10.18 -14.31
N SER A 289 -4.68 9.39 -14.65
CA SER A 289 -4.81 8.00 -14.21
C SER A 289 -4.19 7.07 -15.25
N LEU A 290 -3.46 6.05 -14.80
CA LEU A 290 -2.90 5.02 -15.66
C LEU A 290 -3.65 3.70 -15.46
N LEU A 291 -4.31 3.28 -16.53
CA LEU A 291 -4.99 2.00 -16.65
C LEU A 291 -4.09 1.04 -17.41
N PHE A 292 -3.63 -0.03 -16.76
CA PHE A 292 -2.82 -1.04 -17.45
C PHE A 292 -3.69 -1.95 -18.29
N GLY A 293 -3.21 -2.24 -19.51
CA GLY A 293 -3.73 -3.28 -20.37
C GLY A 293 -3.68 -4.63 -19.65
N TYR A 294 -4.81 -5.29 -19.63
CA TYR A 294 -4.98 -6.68 -19.24
C TYR A 294 -5.80 -7.35 -20.35
N ASP A 295 -5.73 -8.68 -20.47
CA ASP A 295 -6.19 -9.45 -21.65
C ASP A 295 -7.55 -9.00 -22.26
N GLU A 296 -8.47 -8.51 -21.44
CA GLU A 296 -9.80 -8.03 -21.87
C GLU A 296 -10.21 -6.63 -21.35
N GLY A 297 -9.27 -5.83 -20.86
CA GLY A 297 -9.64 -4.57 -20.24
C GLY A 297 -8.53 -3.90 -19.46
N PHE A 298 -8.96 -3.20 -18.40
CA PHE A 298 -8.08 -2.33 -17.63
C PHE A 298 -8.10 -2.63 -16.15
N GLN A 299 -6.92 -2.80 -15.57
CA GLN A 299 -6.74 -2.76 -14.11
C GLN A 299 -6.56 -1.30 -13.68
N THR A 300 -7.41 -0.81 -12.77
CA THR A 300 -7.30 0.57 -12.26
C THR A 300 -6.05 0.72 -11.41
N GLN A 301 -5.04 1.44 -11.93
CA GLN A 301 -3.78 1.65 -11.23
C GLN A 301 -3.41 3.15 -11.12
N LYS A 302 -2.37 3.38 -10.34
CA LYS A 302 -1.62 4.60 -10.03
C LYS A 302 -1.99 5.86 -10.81
N THR A 303 -2.47 6.84 -10.06
CA THR A 303 -2.66 8.23 -10.48
C THR A 303 -1.37 9.03 -10.33
N TYR A 304 -1.02 9.86 -11.33
CA TYR A 304 0.12 10.77 -11.33
C TYR A 304 -0.36 12.24 -11.41
N SER A 305 0.40 13.17 -10.83
CA SER A 305 0.08 14.60 -10.88
C SER A 305 0.55 15.25 -12.19
N THR A 306 -0.25 16.15 -12.77
CA THR A 306 0.11 16.95 -13.95
C THR A 306 0.38 18.42 -13.56
N GLY A 307 0.41 19.34 -14.52
CA GLY A 307 0.13 20.76 -14.26
C GLY A 307 -1.37 21.02 -14.11
N PHE A 308 -1.75 22.29 -13.90
CA PHE A 308 -3.14 22.70 -13.71
C PHE A 308 -3.96 22.63 -15.02
N PHE A 309 -5.19 22.12 -14.91
CA PHE A 309 -6.12 21.90 -16.02
C PHE A 309 -5.46 21.16 -17.22
N PRO A 310 -5.02 19.90 -17.06
CA PRO A 310 -4.56 19.11 -18.20
C PRO A 310 -5.67 18.99 -19.26
N LYS A 311 -5.31 19.06 -20.55
CA LYS A 311 -6.29 19.05 -21.67
C LYS A 311 -6.01 18.09 -22.81
N SER A 312 -4.77 17.69 -23.01
CA SER A 312 -4.37 16.76 -24.07
C SER A 312 -3.12 16.02 -23.62
N VAL A 313 -3.02 14.74 -23.99
CA VAL A 313 -1.88 13.88 -23.73
C VAL A 313 -1.41 13.23 -25.04
N ALA A 314 -0.11 13.04 -25.18
CA ALA A 314 0.55 12.32 -26.26
C ALA A 314 1.73 11.50 -25.70
N VAL A 315 2.27 10.58 -26.50
CA VAL A 315 3.25 9.57 -26.04
C VAL A 315 4.33 9.30 -27.09
N GLY A 316 5.51 8.86 -26.64
CA GLY A 316 6.62 8.43 -27.50
C GLY A 316 7.94 8.34 -26.73
N ASP A 317 8.95 7.68 -27.30
CA ASP A 317 10.31 7.65 -26.76
C ASP A 317 11.04 8.97 -27.10
N ILE A 318 11.13 9.89 -26.14
CA ILE A 318 11.72 11.23 -26.32
C ILE A 318 13.25 11.20 -26.08
N ASN A 319 13.75 10.19 -25.39
CA ASN A 319 15.13 10.14 -24.90
C ASN A 319 16.00 9.04 -25.56
N ASN A 320 15.42 8.26 -26.47
CA ASN A 320 15.99 7.11 -27.19
C ASN A 320 16.51 6.00 -26.24
N ASP A 321 15.75 5.68 -25.19
CA ASP A 321 16.04 4.55 -24.29
C ASP A 321 15.13 3.32 -24.50
N ASP A 322 14.42 3.29 -25.64
CA ASP A 322 13.43 2.32 -26.08
C ASP A 322 12.16 2.28 -25.19
N ARG A 323 11.91 3.25 -24.31
CA ARG A 323 10.74 3.28 -23.40
C ARG A 323 9.81 4.43 -23.76
N ILE A 324 8.51 4.23 -23.56
CA ILE A 324 7.50 5.23 -23.90
C ILE A 324 7.39 6.27 -22.78
N ASP A 325 7.58 7.55 -23.14
CA ASP A 325 7.36 8.70 -22.28
C ASP A 325 5.96 9.31 -22.52
N ILE A 326 5.50 10.13 -21.56
CA ILE A 326 4.21 10.83 -21.62
C ILE A 326 4.44 12.33 -21.76
N ILE A 327 3.62 12.98 -22.59
CA ILE A 327 3.64 14.42 -22.83
C ILE A 327 2.23 14.98 -22.58
N VAL A 328 2.05 15.91 -21.62
CA VAL A 328 0.74 16.47 -21.23
C VAL A 328 0.71 17.99 -21.43
N ALA A 329 -0.32 18.50 -22.13
CA ALA A 329 -0.60 19.93 -22.27
C ALA A 329 -1.40 20.47 -21.06
N ASN A 330 -0.82 21.40 -20.30
CA ASN A 330 -1.39 21.99 -19.10
C ASN A 330 -2.01 23.35 -19.43
N TYR A 331 -3.32 23.39 -19.65
CA TYR A 331 -4.04 24.59 -20.10
C TYR A 331 -3.89 25.76 -19.11
N GLY A 332 -3.92 25.48 -17.81
CA GLY A 332 -3.86 26.50 -16.76
C GLY A 332 -2.48 27.15 -16.60
N ASP A 333 -1.41 26.43 -16.95
CA ASP A 333 -0.03 26.83 -16.65
C ASP A 333 0.73 27.43 -17.85
N ASN A 334 0.21 27.28 -19.08
CA ASN A 334 0.92 27.62 -20.32
C ASN A 334 2.21 26.80 -20.50
N THR A 335 2.13 25.51 -20.15
CA THR A 335 3.24 24.57 -20.19
C THR A 335 2.85 23.21 -20.76
N THR A 336 3.86 22.43 -21.12
CA THR A 336 3.78 21.00 -21.37
C THR A 336 4.65 20.27 -20.35
N SER A 337 4.10 19.23 -19.73
CA SER A 337 4.81 18.30 -18.85
C SER A 337 5.30 17.09 -19.65
N VAL A 338 6.50 16.59 -19.36
CA VAL A 338 7.06 15.35 -19.91
C VAL A 338 7.43 14.41 -18.77
N LEU A 339 6.91 13.18 -18.76
CA LEU A 339 7.17 12.17 -17.74
C LEU A 339 7.88 10.98 -18.39
N PHE A 340 9.13 10.72 -17.99
CA PHE A 340 9.94 9.66 -18.62
C PHE A 340 9.51 8.26 -18.17
N GLY A 341 9.36 7.33 -19.10
CA GLY A 341 8.94 5.95 -18.82
C GLY A 341 10.07 5.09 -18.27
N TYR A 342 9.83 4.36 -17.18
CA TYR A 342 10.77 3.33 -16.73
C TYR A 342 10.62 1.99 -17.47
N GLY A 343 9.64 1.86 -18.37
CA GLY A 343 9.42 0.68 -19.22
C GLY A 343 8.78 -0.50 -18.47
N ASN A 344 8.34 -0.26 -17.24
CA ASN A 344 7.54 -1.14 -16.40
C ASN A 344 6.22 -0.46 -15.99
N GLY A 345 5.81 0.61 -16.70
CA GLY A 345 4.57 1.36 -16.42
C GLY A 345 4.66 2.35 -15.27
N SER A 346 5.78 2.40 -14.56
CA SER A 346 6.08 3.53 -13.71
C SER A 346 6.77 4.64 -14.51
N PHE A 347 6.47 5.88 -14.16
CA PHE A 347 7.07 7.07 -14.78
C PHE A 347 7.86 7.88 -13.77
N ALA A 348 8.88 8.59 -14.26
CA ALA A 348 9.61 9.61 -13.54
C ALA A 348 8.73 10.85 -13.27
N ASN A 349 9.21 11.72 -12.38
CA ASN A 349 8.56 13.01 -12.11
C ASN A 349 8.53 13.89 -13.37
N GLN A 350 7.47 14.70 -13.51
CA GLN A 350 7.29 15.60 -14.65
C GLN A 350 8.41 16.64 -14.80
N VAL A 351 8.91 16.80 -16.03
CA VAL A 351 9.78 17.89 -16.48
C VAL A 351 8.94 18.87 -17.29
N ILE A 352 9.06 20.17 -17.01
CA ILE A 352 8.12 21.19 -17.49
C ILE A 352 8.79 22.09 -18.55
N TYR A 353 8.12 22.27 -19.69
CA TYR A 353 8.55 23.11 -20.81
C TYR A 353 7.50 24.20 -21.13
N SER A 354 7.93 25.42 -21.44
CA SER A 354 7.03 26.55 -21.72
C SER A 354 6.52 26.56 -23.16
N THR A 355 5.22 26.83 -23.34
CA THR A 355 4.53 26.88 -24.65
C THR A 355 4.05 28.30 -24.98
N GLY A 356 3.08 28.45 -25.89
CA GLY A 356 2.21 29.63 -25.92
C GLY A 356 1.06 29.52 -24.94
N HIS A 357 0.15 30.50 -25.00
CA HIS A 357 -0.94 30.61 -24.03
C HIS A 357 -2.06 29.58 -24.29
N SER A 358 -2.59 29.02 -23.20
CA SER A 358 -3.68 28.03 -23.19
C SER A 358 -3.41 26.85 -24.13
N PRO A 359 -2.36 26.03 -23.88
CA PRO A 359 -2.07 24.86 -24.70
C PRO A 359 -3.21 23.84 -24.62
N CYS A 360 -3.74 23.42 -25.76
CA CYS A 360 -5.00 22.66 -25.84
C CYS A 360 -4.90 21.29 -26.53
N SER A 361 -3.88 21.08 -27.37
CA SER A 361 -3.63 19.84 -28.12
C SER A 361 -2.12 19.68 -28.31
N VAL A 362 -1.61 18.44 -28.15
CA VAL A 362 -0.18 18.11 -28.33
C VAL A 362 -0.01 16.90 -29.26
N ALA A 363 1.07 16.90 -30.05
CA ALA A 363 1.48 15.82 -30.95
C ALA A 363 3.01 15.66 -30.96
N VAL A 364 3.51 14.48 -31.36
CA VAL A 364 4.94 14.12 -31.30
C VAL A 364 5.39 13.40 -32.58
N ARG A 365 6.37 13.95 -33.31
CA ARG A 365 7.01 13.38 -34.52
C ARG A 365 8.40 13.98 -34.75
N ASP A 366 9.24 13.33 -35.55
CA ASP A 366 10.46 13.94 -36.10
C ASP A 366 10.09 14.88 -37.25
N LEU A 367 10.26 16.20 -37.08
CA LEU A 367 9.90 17.22 -38.06
C LEU A 367 11.10 17.71 -38.89
N ASN A 368 12.28 17.11 -38.71
CA ASN A 368 13.53 17.55 -39.32
C ASN A 368 14.39 16.42 -39.94
N ASN A 369 13.93 15.17 -39.82
CA ASN A 369 14.54 13.93 -40.31
C ASN A 369 15.92 13.61 -39.66
N ASP A 370 16.10 13.91 -38.37
CA ASP A 370 17.30 13.54 -37.60
C ASP A 370 17.16 12.29 -36.71
N ASN A 371 16.02 11.60 -36.80
CA ASN A 371 15.59 10.41 -36.04
C ASN A 371 15.40 10.67 -34.54
N ARG A 372 14.90 11.86 -34.17
CA ARG A 372 14.57 12.21 -32.77
C ARG A 372 13.18 12.86 -32.73
N LEU A 373 12.44 12.61 -31.66
CA LEU A 373 11.07 13.10 -31.55
C LEU A 373 11.00 14.57 -31.10
N ASP A 374 10.27 15.39 -31.86
CA ASP A 374 9.94 16.79 -31.56
C ASP A 374 8.53 16.89 -30.97
N ILE A 375 8.27 17.89 -30.13
CA ILE A 375 6.94 18.20 -29.57
C ILE A 375 6.27 19.34 -30.34
N LEU A 376 4.98 19.18 -30.65
CA LEU A 376 4.14 20.17 -31.33
C LEU A 376 2.89 20.47 -30.50
N VAL A 377 2.59 21.74 -30.22
CA VAL A 377 1.48 22.16 -29.33
C VAL A 377 0.60 23.25 -29.95
N ALA A 378 -0.72 23.11 -29.91
CA ALA A 378 -1.68 24.16 -30.27
C ALA A 378 -1.90 25.13 -29.09
N ASN A 379 -1.73 26.43 -29.33
CA ASN A 379 -1.92 27.48 -28.35
C ASN A 379 -3.25 28.22 -28.63
N TYR A 380 -4.29 27.91 -27.84
CA TYR A 380 -5.68 28.31 -28.11
C TYR A 380 -5.86 29.84 -28.20
N ASP A 381 -5.24 30.59 -27.28
CA ASP A 381 -5.38 32.06 -27.21
C ASP A 381 -4.38 32.81 -28.12
N ASP A 382 -3.23 32.22 -28.44
CA ASP A 382 -2.19 32.87 -29.26
C ASP A 382 -2.48 32.81 -30.78
N ASN A 383 -3.37 31.93 -31.25
CA ASN A 383 -3.58 31.61 -32.68
C ASN A 383 -2.27 31.11 -33.37
N THR A 384 -1.52 30.28 -32.65
CA THR A 384 -0.25 29.71 -33.10
C THR A 384 -0.09 28.25 -32.67
N ILE A 385 0.83 27.55 -33.33
CA ILE A 385 1.44 26.31 -32.83
C ILE A 385 2.86 26.58 -32.34
N SER A 386 3.28 25.90 -31.27
CA SER A 386 4.66 25.88 -30.76
C SER A 386 5.34 24.58 -31.16
N VAL A 387 6.51 24.68 -31.79
CA VAL A 387 7.38 23.57 -32.20
C VAL A 387 8.60 23.53 -31.28
N LEU A 388 8.86 22.41 -30.61
CA LEU A 388 10.00 22.20 -29.72
C LEU A 388 10.85 21.05 -30.28
N LEU A 389 12.01 21.37 -30.87
CA LEU A 389 12.87 20.36 -31.49
C LEU A 389 13.63 19.53 -30.45
N GLY A 390 13.61 18.21 -30.58
CA GLY A 390 14.23 17.27 -29.65
C GLY A 390 15.75 17.22 -29.78
N PHE A 391 16.44 17.05 -28.65
CA PHE A 391 17.86 16.66 -28.64
C PHE A 391 18.08 15.14 -28.58
N GLY A 392 17.00 14.35 -28.41
CA GLY A 392 17.03 12.89 -28.35
C GLY A 392 17.62 12.33 -27.05
N ASN A 393 17.51 13.09 -25.96
CA ASN A 393 17.99 12.76 -24.62
C ASN A 393 17.01 13.24 -23.53
N GLY A 394 15.74 13.45 -23.87
CA GLY A 394 14.73 14.03 -22.98
C GLY A 394 14.69 15.57 -22.93
N SER A 395 15.63 16.28 -23.56
CA SER A 395 15.67 17.75 -23.60
C SER A 395 15.33 18.34 -24.97
N PHE A 396 14.82 19.57 -24.97
CA PHE A 396 14.30 20.25 -26.16
C PHE A 396 14.93 21.64 -26.39
N ALA A 397 14.95 22.06 -27.65
CA ALA A 397 15.24 23.42 -28.05
C ALA A 397 14.13 24.40 -27.63
N HIS A 398 14.45 25.70 -27.62
CA HIS A 398 13.45 26.74 -27.36
C HIS A 398 12.35 26.72 -28.44
N GLN A 399 11.09 26.85 -28.00
CA GLN A 399 9.93 26.84 -28.90
C GLN A 399 10.02 27.82 -30.08
N ILE A 400 9.55 27.38 -31.25
CA ILE A 400 9.35 28.16 -32.46
C ILE A 400 7.84 28.29 -32.69
N LYS A 401 7.31 29.50 -32.87
CA LYS A 401 5.87 29.73 -33.09
C LYS A 401 5.54 29.95 -34.57
N ASN A 402 4.53 29.23 -35.07
CA ASN A 402 3.98 29.39 -36.43
C ASN A 402 2.48 29.78 -36.36
N SER A 403 2.00 30.62 -37.28
CA SER A 403 0.63 31.17 -37.24
C SER A 403 -0.41 30.29 -37.93
N THR A 404 -1.58 30.13 -37.31
CA THR A 404 -2.71 29.31 -37.78
C THR A 404 -3.93 30.16 -38.14
N GLY A 405 -5.10 29.53 -38.35
CA GLY A 405 -6.37 30.24 -38.25
C GLY A 405 -6.73 30.55 -36.80
N THR A 406 -7.91 31.14 -36.60
CA THR A 406 -8.31 31.60 -35.27
C THR A 406 -8.76 30.44 -34.38
N ILE A 407 -8.32 30.49 -33.13
CA ILE A 407 -8.66 29.50 -32.08
C ILE A 407 -8.30 28.07 -32.54
N PRO A 408 -7.00 27.74 -32.69
CA PRO A 408 -6.58 26.39 -33.05
C PRO A 408 -6.94 25.40 -31.94
N ARG A 409 -7.46 24.22 -32.30
CA ARG A 409 -8.01 23.26 -31.33
C ARG A 409 -7.47 21.83 -31.42
N SER A 410 -7.07 21.38 -32.61
CA SER A 410 -6.57 20.03 -32.86
C SER A 410 -5.56 20.06 -34.00
N ILE A 411 -4.55 19.18 -33.93
CA ILE A 411 -3.41 19.09 -34.84
C ILE A 411 -3.30 17.65 -35.39
N ALA A 412 -2.99 17.52 -36.68
CA ALA A 412 -2.54 16.28 -37.31
C ALA A 412 -1.26 16.52 -38.14
N VAL A 413 -0.50 15.46 -38.42
CA VAL A 413 0.83 15.52 -39.09
C VAL A 413 0.94 14.40 -40.13
N GLY A 414 1.42 14.71 -41.33
CA GLY A 414 1.63 13.74 -42.42
C GLY A 414 2.25 14.40 -43.65
N ASP A 415 2.70 13.61 -44.64
CA ASP A 415 3.17 14.14 -45.93
C ASP A 415 1.96 14.41 -46.84
N ILE A 416 1.54 15.67 -46.96
CA ILE A 416 0.33 16.09 -47.69
C ILE A 416 0.66 16.41 -49.17
N ASN A 417 1.95 16.45 -49.53
CA ASN A 417 2.42 16.89 -50.83
C ASN A 417 3.31 15.86 -51.57
N ASN A 418 3.54 14.70 -50.96
CA ASN A 418 4.35 13.57 -51.42
C ASN A 418 5.82 13.98 -51.71
N ASP A 419 6.44 14.78 -50.83
CA ASP A 419 7.85 15.20 -50.92
C ASP A 419 8.79 14.62 -49.84
N GLU A 420 8.34 13.58 -49.13
CA GLU A 420 9.05 12.84 -48.07
C GLU A 420 9.36 13.71 -46.82
N ARG A 421 8.51 14.72 -46.57
CA ARG A 421 8.58 15.62 -45.41
C ARG A 421 7.23 15.68 -44.70
N LEU A 422 7.27 15.90 -43.39
CA LEU A 422 6.05 16.05 -42.61
C LEU A 422 5.49 17.48 -42.67
N ASP A 423 4.25 17.58 -43.10
CA ASP A 423 3.42 18.78 -43.11
C ASP A 423 2.49 18.78 -41.88
N ILE A 424 1.94 19.95 -41.51
CA ILE A 424 1.03 20.11 -40.37
C ILE A 424 -0.36 20.53 -40.85
N VAL A 425 -1.39 19.88 -40.29
CA VAL A 425 -2.81 20.23 -40.47
C VAL A 425 -3.40 20.65 -39.12
N VAL A 426 -4.18 21.74 -39.09
CA VAL A 426 -4.76 22.31 -37.86
C VAL A 426 -6.25 22.61 -38.04
N ALA A 427 -7.09 22.25 -37.07
CA ALA A 427 -8.50 22.66 -37.00
C ALA A 427 -8.63 24.04 -36.32
N ASN A 428 -9.24 25.01 -37.01
CA ASN A 428 -9.42 26.39 -36.53
C ASN A 428 -10.87 26.65 -36.11
N TYR A 429 -11.16 26.45 -34.82
CA TYR A 429 -12.51 26.55 -34.26
C TYR A 429 -13.17 27.92 -34.49
N GLY A 430 -12.37 28.99 -34.57
CA GLY A 430 -12.84 30.37 -34.61
C GLY A 430 -13.13 30.95 -36.00
N ASP A 431 -12.77 30.28 -37.10
CA ASP A 431 -13.02 30.76 -38.46
C ASP A 431 -13.57 29.72 -39.44
N ASN A 432 -13.95 28.52 -38.96
CA ASN A 432 -14.54 27.43 -39.75
C ASN A 432 -13.64 26.99 -40.92
N THR A 433 -12.35 26.84 -40.64
CA THR A 433 -11.37 26.34 -41.59
C THR A 433 -10.44 25.29 -40.99
N THR A 434 -9.77 24.55 -41.85
CA THR A 434 -8.50 23.89 -41.53
C THR A 434 -7.33 24.62 -42.18
N SER A 435 -6.20 24.71 -41.49
CA SER A 435 -4.94 25.26 -42.01
C SER A 435 -3.95 24.14 -42.32
N VAL A 436 -3.30 24.20 -43.49
CA VAL A 436 -2.25 23.28 -43.93
C VAL A 436 -0.93 24.06 -44.07
N LEU A 437 0.13 23.59 -43.42
CA LEU A 437 1.47 24.19 -43.41
C LEU A 437 2.48 23.16 -43.94
N LEU A 438 3.03 23.41 -45.14
CA LEU A 438 3.98 22.50 -45.77
C LEU A 438 5.38 22.58 -45.12
N GLY A 439 6.02 21.46 -44.85
CA GLY A 439 7.32 21.36 -44.18
C GLY A 439 8.51 21.51 -45.13
N TYR A 440 9.59 22.13 -44.65
CA TYR A 440 10.88 22.17 -45.38
C TYR A 440 11.86 21.06 -44.98
N GLY A 441 11.44 20.13 -44.11
CA GLY A 441 12.27 18.99 -43.65
C GLY A 441 13.45 19.42 -42.77
N ASN A 442 13.27 20.49 -41.99
CA ASN A 442 14.27 21.05 -41.08
C ASN A 442 13.63 21.69 -39.83
N GLY A 443 12.41 21.29 -39.47
CA GLY A 443 11.60 21.91 -38.40
C GLY A 443 10.99 23.28 -38.74
N SER A 444 11.11 23.78 -39.98
CA SER A 444 10.45 25.01 -40.43
C SER A 444 9.43 24.77 -41.55
N PHE A 445 8.43 25.65 -41.64
CA PHE A 445 7.23 25.47 -42.45
C PHE A 445 6.94 26.66 -43.37
N ALA A 446 6.18 26.41 -44.43
CA ALA A 446 5.58 27.41 -45.29
C ALA A 446 4.42 28.14 -44.59
N ASN A 447 3.99 29.27 -45.16
CA ASN A 447 2.78 29.96 -44.70
C ASN A 447 1.56 29.05 -44.89
N GLN A 448 0.66 29.06 -43.90
CA GLN A 448 -0.60 28.32 -43.95
C GLN A 448 -1.44 28.60 -45.21
N VAL A 449 -2.04 27.55 -45.76
CA VAL A 449 -3.16 27.61 -46.72
C VAL A 449 -4.42 27.13 -45.99
N LYS A 450 -5.55 27.83 -46.17
CA LYS A 450 -6.81 27.51 -45.49
C LYS A 450 -7.84 26.90 -46.43
N TYR A 451 -8.55 25.90 -45.93
CA TYR A 451 -9.67 25.23 -46.60
C TYR A 451 -10.92 25.30 -45.72
N SER A 452 -12.09 25.57 -46.31
CA SER A 452 -13.35 25.70 -45.59
C SER A 452 -13.90 24.36 -45.11
N THR A 453 -14.47 24.35 -43.91
CA THR A 453 -15.12 23.18 -43.28
C THR A 453 -16.58 23.52 -42.91
N GLY A 454 -17.24 22.65 -42.15
CA GLY A 454 -18.43 23.02 -41.38
C GLY A 454 -18.12 23.92 -40.17
N HIS A 455 -19.17 24.26 -39.42
CA HIS A 455 -19.12 25.17 -38.27
C HIS A 455 -18.47 24.54 -37.02
N LEU A 456 -17.57 25.31 -36.39
CA LEU A 456 -16.83 24.96 -35.18
C LEU A 456 -16.05 23.63 -35.33
N PRO A 457 -15.06 23.56 -36.23
CA PRO A 457 -14.22 22.38 -36.39
C PRO A 457 -13.44 22.10 -35.09
N TYR A 458 -13.59 20.90 -34.55
CA TYR A 458 -13.19 20.56 -33.19
C TYR A 458 -12.00 19.60 -33.14
N SER A 459 -11.96 18.63 -34.05
CA SER A 459 -10.94 17.59 -34.14
C SER A 459 -10.63 17.27 -35.62
N VAL A 460 -9.38 16.94 -35.94
CA VAL A 460 -8.91 16.66 -37.31
C VAL A 460 -8.03 15.41 -37.36
N ALA A 461 -8.19 14.62 -38.43
CA ALA A 461 -7.35 13.47 -38.77
C ALA A 461 -6.92 13.54 -40.26
N VAL A 462 -5.90 12.76 -40.61
CA VAL A 462 -5.38 12.62 -41.99
C VAL A 462 -5.20 11.14 -42.34
N GLY A 463 -5.43 10.79 -43.59
CA GLY A 463 -5.32 9.40 -44.10
C GLY A 463 -5.75 9.32 -45.56
N ASP A 464 -5.35 8.27 -46.28
CA ASP A 464 -5.80 8.03 -47.66
C ASP A 464 -7.18 7.33 -47.61
N SER A 465 -8.25 8.06 -47.92
CA SER A 465 -9.63 7.54 -47.84
C SER A 465 -10.16 6.97 -49.17
N ASN A 466 -9.36 7.02 -50.24
CA ASN A 466 -9.77 6.56 -51.57
C ASN A 466 -8.79 5.55 -52.23
N ASN A 467 -7.68 5.25 -51.56
CA ASN A 467 -6.58 4.38 -52.00
C ASN A 467 -5.86 4.87 -53.28
N ASP A 468 -5.73 6.18 -53.50
CA ASP A 468 -5.01 6.77 -54.65
C ASP A 468 -3.53 7.15 -54.36
N GLY A 469 -3.06 6.92 -53.12
CA GLY A 469 -1.69 7.15 -52.66
C GLY A 469 -1.44 8.57 -52.16
N ARG A 470 -2.46 9.23 -51.60
CA ARG A 470 -2.42 10.64 -51.15
C ARG A 470 -3.20 10.81 -49.87
N LEU A 471 -2.75 11.72 -48.99
CA LEU A 471 -3.46 11.99 -47.75
C LEU A 471 -4.62 12.98 -47.96
N ASP A 472 -5.78 12.58 -47.47
CA ASP A 472 -7.00 13.39 -47.34
C ASP A 472 -7.08 14.03 -45.94
N ILE A 473 -7.94 15.04 -45.78
CA ILE A 473 -8.23 15.66 -44.47
C ILE A 473 -9.67 15.39 -44.05
N LEU A 474 -9.83 15.01 -42.77
CA LEU A 474 -11.09 14.63 -42.14
C LEU A 474 -11.32 15.50 -40.90
N VAL A 475 -12.44 16.24 -40.83
CA VAL A 475 -12.70 17.24 -39.77
C VAL A 475 -14.07 17.04 -39.13
N ALA A 476 -14.12 16.89 -37.81
CA ALA A 476 -15.36 16.87 -37.03
C ALA A 476 -15.85 18.31 -36.73
N ASN A 477 -17.07 18.65 -37.16
CA ASN A 477 -17.67 19.98 -37.02
C ASN A 477 -18.74 19.99 -35.91
N TYR A 478 -18.43 20.62 -34.78
CA TYR A 478 -19.20 20.49 -33.53
C TYR A 478 -20.65 21.00 -33.64
N ASP A 479 -20.89 22.13 -34.31
CA ASP A 479 -22.24 22.73 -34.35
C ASP A 479 -23.10 22.18 -35.49
N ASP A 480 -22.47 21.92 -36.65
CA ASP A 480 -23.16 21.37 -37.83
C ASP A 480 -23.56 19.89 -37.66
N ASN A 481 -22.92 19.15 -36.74
CA ASN A 481 -23.09 17.71 -36.57
C ASN A 481 -22.73 16.98 -37.88
N THR A 482 -21.53 17.26 -38.39
CA THR A 482 -20.99 16.66 -39.62
C THR A 482 -19.50 16.35 -39.52
N ILE A 483 -19.04 15.40 -40.32
CA ILE A 483 -17.64 15.28 -40.74
C ILE A 483 -17.48 15.94 -42.11
N THR A 484 -16.48 16.79 -42.27
CA THR A 484 -16.00 17.29 -43.56
C THR A 484 -14.86 16.41 -44.07
N VAL A 485 -14.97 15.96 -45.32
CA VAL A 485 -13.93 15.24 -46.07
C VAL A 485 -13.38 16.13 -47.19
N LEU A 486 -12.06 16.24 -47.28
CA LEU A 486 -11.33 16.97 -48.31
C LEU A 486 -10.35 16.01 -49.02
N LEU A 487 -10.66 15.64 -50.27
CA LEU A 487 -9.82 14.69 -51.03
C LEU A 487 -8.56 15.37 -51.59
N GLY A 488 -7.40 14.77 -51.34
CA GLY A 488 -6.07 15.29 -51.68
C GLY A 488 -5.75 15.26 -53.18
N HIS A 489 -4.93 16.19 -53.63
CA HIS A 489 -4.38 16.19 -54.99
C HIS A 489 -2.90 15.76 -55.05
N GLY A 490 -2.28 15.47 -53.90
CA GLY A 490 -0.88 15.02 -53.82
C GLY A 490 0.13 16.13 -54.14
N ASN A 491 -0.21 17.37 -53.74
CA ASN A 491 0.56 18.58 -53.99
C ASN A 491 0.21 19.72 -53.01
N GLY A 492 -0.35 19.41 -51.84
CA GLY A 492 -0.85 20.41 -50.87
C GLY A 492 -2.19 21.08 -51.21
N SER A 493 -2.88 20.66 -52.28
CA SER A 493 -4.23 21.14 -52.63
C SER A 493 -5.30 20.04 -52.57
N PHE A 494 -6.56 20.44 -52.41
CA PHE A 494 -7.70 19.55 -52.14
C PHE A 494 -8.91 19.86 -53.02
N ALA A 495 -9.77 18.85 -53.17
CA ALA A 495 -11.09 18.96 -53.77
C ALA A 495 -12.08 19.79 -52.90
N ASN A 496 -13.29 20.02 -53.43
CA ASN A 496 -14.37 20.63 -52.65
C ASN A 496 -14.81 19.72 -51.49
N GLN A 497 -15.15 20.32 -50.35
CA GLN A 497 -15.66 19.60 -49.18
C GLN A 497 -16.89 18.72 -49.49
N ILE A 498 -16.88 17.51 -48.94
CA ILE A 498 -18.04 16.61 -48.86
C ILE A 498 -18.38 16.43 -47.38
N ASN A 499 -19.65 16.61 -47.02
CA ASN A 499 -20.10 16.55 -45.62
C ASN A 499 -20.97 15.32 -45.37
N TYR A 500 -20.67 14.59 -44.29
CA TYR A 500 -21.41 13.43 -43.80
C TYR A 500 -22.04 13.76 -42.44
N SER A 501 -23.33 13.49 -42.26
CA SER A 501 -24.04 13.78 -41.01
C SER A 501 -23.64 12.83 -39.88
N THR A 502 -23.41 13.39 -38.68
CA THR A 502 -23.03 12.65 -37.46
C THR A 502 -24.15 12.68 -36.41
N GLY A 503 -23.88 12.08 -35.24
CA GLY A 503 -24.58 12.43 -34.00
C GLY A 503 -24.24 13.85 -33.53
N ARG A 504 -24.98 14.34 -32.52
CA ARG A 504 -24.89 15.72 -32.04
C ARG A 504 -23.59 16.02 -31.28
N TRP A 505 -23.01 17.17 -31.62
CA TRP A 505 -21.80 17.73 -31.03
C TRP A 505 -20.58 16.80 -31.14
N PRO A 506 -20.08 16.52 -32.37
CA PRO A 506 -18.93 15.67 -32.56
C PRO A 506 -17.66 16.30 -31.94
N SER A 507 -17.01 15.55 -31.04
CA SER A 507 -15.98 16.05 -30.11
C SER A 507 -14.56 15.55 -30.40
N SER A 508 -14.40 14.41 -31.07
CA SER A 508 -13.10 13.78 -31.36
C SER A 508 -13.25 12.86 -32.57
N ILE A 509 -12.21 12.75 -33.41
CA ILE A 509 -12.19 11.91 -34.62
C ILE A 509 -10.89 11.10 -34.68
N ALA A 510 -10.99 9.82 -35.05
CA ALA A 510 -9.85 8.96 -35.35
C ALA A 510 -10.17 8.09 -36.57
N VAL A 511 -9.16 7.42 -37.11
CA VAL A 511 -9.24 6.63 -38.36
C VAL A 511 -8.55 5.30 -38.23
N GLY A 512 -9.05 4.29 -38.94
CA GLY A 512 -8.52 2.93 -38.94
C GLY A 512 -9.20 2.09 -40.00
N ASP A 513 -8.64 0.94 -40.34
CA ASP A 513 -9.38 -0.10 -41.07
C ASP A 513 -10.15 -0.94 -40.03
N PHE A 514 -11.45 -0.70 -39.86
CA PHE A 514 -12.27 -1.41 -38.88
C PHE A 514 -12.93 -2.66 -39.47
N ASN A 515 -12.87 -2.84 -40.80
CA ASN A 515 -13.54 -3.92 -41.52
C ASN A 515 -12.60 -4.90 -42.24
N ASN A 516 -11.28 -4.72 -42.10
CA ASN A 516 -10.20 -5.45 -42.74
C ASN A 516 -10.30 -5.53 -44.28
N ASP A 517 -10.92 -4.54 -44.92
CA ASP A 517 -11.05 -4.47 -46.38
C ASP A 517 -9.98 -3.59 -47.07
N ALA A 518 -9.03 -3.07 -46.29
CA ALA A 518 -7.94 -2.17 -46.68
C ALA A 518 -8.41 -0.80 -47.21
N GLN A 519 -9.56 -0.30 -46.75
CA GLN A 519 -9.96 1.10 -46.88
C GLN A 519 -9.95 1.80 -45.50
N LEU A 520 -9.81 3.12 -45.51
CA LEU A 520 -9.81 3.92 -44.29
C LEU A 520 -11.26 4.19 -43.83
N ASP A 521 -11.60 3.70 -42.64
CA ASP A 521 -12.85 4.01 -41.94
C ASP A 521 -12.65 5.16 -40.93
N ILE A 522 -13.76 5.73 -40.43
CA ILE A 522 -13.74 6.84 -39.46
C ILE A 522 -14.53 6.47 -38.19
N VAL A 523 -13.95 6.77 -37.02
CA VAL A 523 -14.68 6.87 -35.75
C VAL A 523 -14.82 8.35 -35.31
N VAL A 524 -16.00 8.73 -34.82
CA VAL A 524 -16.26 10.07 -34.25
C VAL A 524 -17.06 9.99 -32.94
N THR A 525 -16.63 10.65 -31.86
CA THR A 525 -17.44 10.77 -30.63
C THR A 525 -18.49 11.85 -30.77
N SER A 526 -19.74 11.59 -30.35
CA SER A 526 -20.85 12.56 -30.34
C SER A 526 -21.21 12.92 -28.89
N PHE A 527 -20.73 14.07 -28.41
CA PHE A 527 -20.76 14.47 -27.00
C PHE A 527 -22.17 14.51 -26.39
N TRP A 528 -23.18 14.96 -27.15
CA TRP A 528 -24.55 15.08 -26.63
C TRP A 528 -25.40 13.83 -26.86
N ASP A 529 -25.05 13.00 -27.85
CA ASP A 529 -25.75 11.74 -28.14
C ASP A 529 -25.09 10.51 -27.47
N ASN A 530 -24.08 10.73 -26.62
CA ASN A 530 -23.44 9.72 -25.77
C ASN A 530 -22.92 8.48 -26.52
N ASN A 531 -22.49 8.64 -27.78
CA ASN A 531 -22.09 7.54 -28.66
C ASN A 531 -20.82 7.85 -29.45
N VAL A 532 -20.26 6.82 -30.08
CA VAL A 532 -19.40 6.98 -31.25
C VAL A 532 -20.15 6.62 -32.53
N GLY A 533 -19.72 7.21 -33.64
CA GLY A 533 -20.15 6.89 -35.00
C GLY A 533 -19.05 6.27 -35.82
N ILE A 534 -19.37 5.17 -36.50
CA ILE A 534 -18.49 4.48 -37.43
C ILE A 534 -18.99 4.72 -38.85
N PHE A 535 -18.09 5.13 -39.72
CA PHE A 535 -18.33 5.34 -41.14
C PHE A 535 -17.37 4.45 -41.92
N LEU A 536 -17.90 3.44 -42.62
CA LEU A 536 -17.07 2.54 -43.41
C LEU A 536 -16.74 3.18 -44.76
N GLY A 537 -15.49 3.05 -45.19
CA GLY A 537 -14.98 3.61 -46.43
C GLY A 537 -15.49 2.90 -47.68
N TYR A 538 -15.44 3.61 -48.80
CA TYR A 538 -15.47 3.06 -50.15
C TYR A 538 -14.28 3.61 -50.94
N ASN A 539 -13.70 2.80 -51.84
CA ASN A 539 -12.56 3.05 -52.76
C ASN A 539 -12.78 4.22 -53.77
N ASN A 540 -13.56 5.22 -53.40
CA ASN A 540 -13.80 6.47 -54.11
C ASN A 540 -13.87 7.69 -53.16
N GLY A 541 -13.47 7.54 -51.89
CA GLY A 541 -13.50 8.61 -50.88
C GLY A 541 -14.91 8.98 -50.41
N SER A 542 -15.84 8.02 -50.48
CA SER A 542 -17.20 8.18 -49.93
C SER A 542 -17.47 7.14 -48.85
N PHE A 543 -18.31 7.50 -47.88
CA PHE A 543 -18.55 6.67 -46.70
C PHE A 543 -19.97 6.11 -46.66
N THR A 544 -20.16 5.03 -45.89
CA THR A 544 -21.48 4.54 -45.49
C THR A 544 -22.25 5.59 -44.69
N LYS A 545 -23.53 5.33 -44.44
CA LYS A 545 -24.22 5.97 -43.32
C LYS A 545 -23.55 5.54 -42.01
N GLN A 546 -23.50 6.45 -41.04
CA GLN A 546 -23.03 6.18 -39.69
C GLN A 546 -23.75 4.99 -39.04
N GLU A 547 -22.99 4.02 -38.54
CA GLU A 547 -23.44 3.06 -37.53
C GLU A 547 -23.01 3.58 -36.14
N THR A 548 -23.93 3.59 -35.15
CA THR A 548 -23.72 4.22 -33.85
C THR A 548 -23.50 3.21 -32.72
N TYR A 549 -22.49 3.41 -31.88
CA TYR A 549 -22.21 2.57 -30.71
C TYR A 549 -22.26 3.40 -29.43
N SER A 550 -23.12 3.01 -28.50
CA SER A 550 -23.36 3.74 -27.25
C SER A 550 -22.17 3.65 -26.29
N THR A 551 -21.79 4.80 -25.73
CA THR A 551 -20.76 4.96 -24.70
C THR A 551 -21.42 5.43 -23.39
N GLY A 552 -20.74 6.25 -22.58
CA GLY A 552 -21.31 6.88 -21.38
C GLY A 552 -21.66 8.34 -21.57
N SER A 553 -21.90 9.03 -20.44
CA SER A 553 -22.25 10.45 -20.47
C SER A 553 -21.08 11.29 -20.97
N TYR A 554 -21.33 12.06 -22.04
CA TYR A 554 -20.43 13.09 -22.55
C TYR A 554 -19.05 12.57 -23.00
N PRO A 555 -18.98 11.75 -24.07
CA PRO A 555 -17.70 11.29 -24.65
C PRO A 555 -16.89 12.48 -25.20
N MET A 556 -15.69 12.67 -24.68
CA MET A 556 -14.85 13.86 -24.92
C MET A 556 -13.67 13.60 -25.87
N SER A 557 -13.06 12.42 -25.77
CA SER A 557 -11.85 12.05 -26.51
C SER A 557 -11.94 10.59 -26.93
N VAL A 558 -11.48 10.26 -28.13
CA VAL A 558 -11.35 8.90 -28.64
C VAL A 558 -9.89 8.62 -29.01
N ASP A 559 -9.45 7.39 -28.81
CA ASP A 559 -8.23 6.86 -29.41
C ASP A 559 -8.52 5.46 -29.97
N VAL A 560 -7.75 5.04 -30.97
CA VAL A 560 -7.90 3.73 -31.64
C VAL A 560 -6.64 2.93 -31.45
N GLY A 561 -6.83 1.68 -31.07
CA GLY A 561 -5.73 0.86 -30.64
C GLY A 561 -6.14 -0.58 -30.56
N ASP A 562 -5.13 -1.39 -30.42
CA ASP A 562 -5.21 -2.83 -30.29
C ASP A 562 -4.86 -3.13 -28.82
N PHE A 563 -5.84 -3.07 -27.90
CA PHE A 563 -5.59 -3.13 -26.43
C PHE A 563 -5.33 -4.55 -25.90
N ASN A 564 -5.46 -5.50 -26.80
CA ASN A 564 -5.75 -6.92 -26.65
C ASN A 564 -4.93 -7.72 -27.69
N ASN A 565 -3.88 -7.11 -28.25
CA ASN A 565 -3.00 -7.57 -29.34
C ASN A 565 -3.71 -8.25 -30.55
N ASP A 566 -4.92 -7.84 -30.86
CA ASP A 566 -5.85 -8.45 -31.78
C ASP A 566 -5.74 -8.09 -33.26
N THR A 567 -5.00 -7.09 -33.70
CA THR A 567 -5.07 -6.56 -35.07
C THR A 567 -6.50 -6.36 -35.63
N GLN A 568 -7.47 -6.02 -34.77
CA GLN A 568 -8.81 -5.53 -35.07
C GLN A 568 -9.05 -4.25 -34.25
N LEU A 569 -8.66 -3.11 -34.80
CA LEU A 569 -8.65 -1.82 -34.11
C LEU A 569 -9.91 -1.59 -33.24
N ASP A 570 -9.71 -1.65 -31.92
CA ASP A 570 -10.66 -1.26 -30.91
C ASP A 570 -10.71 0.28 -30.79
N ILE A 571 -11.64 0.75 -29.97
CA ILE A 571 -11.84 2.17 -29.67
C ILE A 571 -11.92 2.36 -28.15
N VAL A 572 -11.06 3.21 -27.60
CA VAL A 572 -11.17 3.70 -26.21
C VAL A 572 -11.74 5.12 -26.19
N VAL A 573 -12.64 5.40 -25.24
CA VAL A 573 -13.37 6.68 -25.13
C VAL A 573 -13.39 7.18 -23.69
N VAL A 574 -13.03 8.44 -23.48
CA VAL A 574 -13.09 9.11 -22.16
C VAL A 574 -14.42 9.82 -21.97
N LEU A 575 -15.04 9.64 -20.79
CA LEU A 575 -16.38 10.13 -20.46
C LEU A 575 -16.32 11.25 -19.41
N PHE A 576 -16.85 12.43 -19.73
CA PHE A 576 -16.60 13.65 -18.96
C PHE A 576 -17.31 13.74 -17.61
N ALA A 577 -18.43 13.04 -17.38
CA ALA A 577 -19.19 13.13 -16.11
C ALA A 577 -19.38 11.81 -15.37
N ASP A 578 -18.77 10.73 -15.87
CA ASP A 578 -19.16 9.36 -15.53
C ASP A 578 -18.19 8.64 -14.58
N ASN A 579 -17.03 9.22 -14.20
CA ASN A 579 -15.91 8.52 -13.54
C ASN A 579 -15.31 7.33 -14.30
N ASN A 580 -15.65 7.17 -15.58
CA ASN A 580 -15.39 5.94 -16.30
C ASN A 580 -14.72 6.17 -17.66
N VAL A 581 -13.86 5.23 -18.03
CA VAL A 581 -13.34 5.04 -19.39
C VAL A 581 -14.18 3.96 -20.06
N CYS A 582 -14.44 4.11 -21.36
CA CYS A 582 -15.23 3.19 -22.17
C CYS A 582 -14.34 2.47 -23.20
N LEU A 583 -14.39 1.15 -23.27
CA LEU A 583 -13.67 0.35 -24.29
C LEU A 583 -14.66 -0.43 -25.18
N LEU A 584 -14.64 -0.14 -26.48
CA LEU A 584 -15.41 -0.80 -27.54
C LEU A 584 -14.45 -1.65 -28.37
N ARG A 585 -14.51 -2.97 -28.24
CA ARG A 585 -13.63 -3.85 -29.04
C ARG A 585 -14.08 -3.97 -30.49
N GLY A 586 -13.14 -4.16 -31.42
CA GLY A 586 -13.39 -4.28 -32.87
C GLY A 586 -14.20 -5.52 -33.29
N PHE A 587 -14.43 -5.64 -34.59
CA PHE A 587 -14.88 -6.90 -35.22
C PHE A 587 -14.17 -7.26 -36.52
N GLY A 588 -13.28 -6.39 -37.04
CA GLY A 588 -12.66 -6.62 -38.34
C GLY A 588 -13.69 -6.83 -39.46
N ASN A 589 -14.90 -6.29 -39.27
CA ASN A 589 -16.01 -6.25 -40.23
C ASN A 589 -16.79 -4.92 -40.18
N GLY A 590 -16.23 -3.90 -39.51
CA GLY A 590 -16.81 -2.57 -39.39
C GLY A 590 -17.83 -2.41 -38.27
N SER A 591 -17.98 -3.41 -37.39
CA SER A 591 -18.79 -3.30 -36.19
C SER A 591 -17.98 -3.40 -34.89
N PHE A 592 -18.62 -3.13 -33.74
CA PHE A 592 -17.94 -3.10 -32.44
C PHE A 592 -18.72 -3.80 -31.32
N ALA A 593 -18.00 -4.09 -30.24
CA ALA A 593 -18.52 -4.61 -28.99
C ALA A 593 -19.30 -3.59 -28.19
N ASN A 594 -20.11 -4.11 -27.28
CA ASN A 594 -20.66 -3.29 -26.22
C ASN A 594 -19.52 -2.76 -25.34
N GLN A 595 -19.63 -1.49 -24.96
CA GLN A 595 -18.71 -0.79 -24.06
C GLN A 595 -18.47 -1.54 -22.74
N ILE A 596 -17.23 -1.56 -22.27
CA ILE A 596 -16.86 -1.90 -20.89
C ILE A 596 -16.45 -0.60 -20.15
N LYS A 597 -16.76 -0.46 -18.85
CA LYS A 597 -16.52 0.74 -18.03
C LYS A 597 -15.72 0.47 -16.74
N TYR A 598 -14.84 1.42 -16.33
CA TYR A 598 -13.87 1.28 -15.21
C TYR A 598 -13.78 2.54 -14.30
N SER A 599 -13.89 2.42 -12.96
CA SER A 599 -14.13 3.53 -11.98
C SER A 599 -12.94 3.91 -11.04
N ILE A 600 -13.00 5.06 -10.31
CA ILE A 600 -11.79 5.76 -9.74
C ILE A 600 -11.73 6.34 -8.26
N GLY A 601 -12.73 6.27 -7.34
CA GLY A 601 -12.57 6.19 -5.83
C GLY A 601 -12.34 7.43 -4.88
N SER A 602 -12.47 7.27 -3.52
CA SER A 602 -12.06 8.25 -2.42
C SER A 602 -12.27 7.85 -0.89
N SER A 603 -11.33 8.24 0.03
CA SER A 603 -11.40 8.53 1.52
C SER A 603 -11.42 7.44 2.65
N SER A 604 -10.52 7.50 3.67
CA SER A 604 -10.43 6.63 4.91
C SER A 604 -9.51 7.21 6.04
N SER A 605 -9.48 6.63 7.27
CA SER A 605 -8.82 7.25 8.48
C SER A 605 -7.91 6.41 9.44
N SER A 606 -8.03 5.09 9.58
CA SER A 606 -7.15 4.24 10.45
C SER A 606 -7.26 2.76 10.03
N ILE A 607 -6.25 1.91 10.27
CA ILE A 607 -6.18 0.56 9.65
C ILE A 607 -5.48 -0.54 10.48
N ALA A 608 -6.14 -1.69 10.62
CA ALA A 608 -5.54 -2.95 11.07
C ALA A 608 -5.94 -4.09 10.10
N ALA A 609 -5.09 -5.12 9.96
CA ALA A 609 -5.36 -6.27 9.09
C ALA A 609 -5.19 -7.59 9.85
N GLY A 610 -6.12 -8.52 9.65
CA GLY A 610 -6.21 -9.80 10.36
C GLY A 610 -7.16 -10.74 9.63
N ASP A 611 -6.91 -12.05 9.64
CA ASP A 611 -7.85 -13.05 9.11
C ASP A 611 -8.94 -13.26 10.17
N PHE A 612 -9.86 -12.29 10.24
CA PHE A 612 -10.89 -12.25 11.26
C PHE A 612 -11.97 -13.30 10.99
N ASN A 613 -12.07 -13.83 9.77
CA ASN A 613 -13.01 -14.88 9.37
C ASN A 613 -12.41 -16.30 9.19
N ASN A 614 -11.13 -16.48 9.53
CA ASN A 614 -10.41 -17.75 9.56
C ASN A 614 -10.38 -18.51 8.21
N ASP A 615 -10.46 -17.80 7.08
CA ASP A 615 -10.51 -18.39 5.74
C ASP A 615 -9.19 -18.35 4.94
N THR A 616 -8.09 -18.07 5.65
CA THR A 616 -6.69 -17.97 5.19
C THR A 616 -6.38 -16.74 4.35
N ARG A 617 -7.21 -15.70 4.45
CA ARG A 617 -7.04 -14.39 3.77
C ARG A 617 -7.25 -13.27 4.79
N LEU A 618 -6.34 -12.29 4.83
CA LEU A 618 -6.44 -11.17 5.77
C LEU A 618 -7.56 -10.19 5.37
N ASP A 619 -8.51 -10.00 6.27
CA ASP A 619 -9.52 -8.93 6.26
C ASP A 619 -8.92 -7.61 6.80
N ILE A 620 -9.61 -6.48 6.58
CA ILE A 620 -9.15 -5.14 6.97
C ILE A 620 -10.17 -4.46 7.88
N VAL A 621 -9.76 -4.06 9.08
CA VAL A 621 -10.54 -3.22 9.99
C VAL A 621 -10.19 -1.75 9.76
N VAL A 622 -11.15 -0.98 9.24
CA VAL A 622 -11.07 0.46 9.01
C VAL A 622 -11.96 1.22 10.00
N VAL A 623 -11.35 1.96 10.92
CA VAL A 623 -12.10 2.82 11.84
C VAL A 623 -12.42 4.15 11.15
N HIS A 624 -13.71 4.52 11.14
CA HIS A 624 -14.25 5.69 10.45
C HIS A 624 -14.47 6.87 11.42
N ASP A 625 -13.60 7.87 11.34
CA ASP A 625 -13.49 8.94 12.34
C ASP A 625 -14.77 9.78 12.49
N ALA A 626 -15.41 10.15 11.38
CA ALA A 626 -16.61 11.00 11.37
C ALA A 626 -17.89 10.33 11.94
N TYR A 627 -17.85 9.05 12.33
CA TYR A 627 -19.04 8.28 12.73
C TYR A 627 -18.82 7.28 13.88
N SER A 628 -17.70 7.36 14.60
CA SER A 628 -17.40 6.53 15.79
C SER A 628 -17.67 5.02 15.57
N ASN A 629 -17.21 4.47 14.45
CA ASN A 629 -17.38 3.04 14.16
C ASN A 629 -16.18 2.32 13.54
N VAL A 630 -16.05 1.07 13.94
CA VAL A 630 -15.06 0.09 13.48
C VAL A 630 -15.65 -0.68 12.29
N GLY A 631 -15.14 -0.50 11.08
CA GLY A 631 -15.66 -1.11 9.84
C GLY A 631 -14.79 -2.27 9.35
N VAL A 632 -15.27 -3.52 9.45
CA VAL A 632 -14.48 -4.73 9.09
C VAL A 632 -14.69 -5.13 7.62
N LEU A 633 -13.89 -4.60 6.70
CA LEU A 633 -13.86 -4.98 5.27
C LEU A 633 -13.31 -6.41 5.11
N LEU A 634 -14.15 -7.34 4.65
CA LEU A 634 -13.81 -8.76 4.53
C LEU A 634 -13.23 -9.07 3.13
N HIS A 635 -12.18 -9.90 3.06
CA HIS A 635 -11.38 -10.12 1.84
C HIS A 635 -11.52 -11.53 1.24
N TYR A 636 -12.57 -11.70 0.44
CA TYR A 636 -12.93 -13.00 -0.16
C TYR A 636 -12.22 -13.31 -1.50
N ALA A 637 -10.87 -13.28 -1.49
CA ALA A 637 -9.92 -13.61 -2.58
C ALA A 637 -9.84 -12.66 -3.80
N LYS A 638 -8.68 -12.78 -4.48
CA LYS A 638 -8.24 -12.17 -5.75
C LYS A 638 -9.02 -10.92 -6.20
N GLY A 639 -8.83 -9.83 -5.46
CA GLY A 639 -8.88 -8.48 -6.03
C GLY A 639 -10.11 -7.64 -5.73
N PHE A 640 -10.98 -8.05 -4.79
CA PHE A 640 -12.07 -7.18 -4.32
C PHE A 640 -12.11 -7.02 -2.80
N LEU A 641 -12.16 -5.77 -2.34
CA LEU A 641 -12.60 -5.41 -0.99
C LEU A 641 -14.10 -5.12 -1.05
N GLY A 642 -14.91 -6.04 -0.52
CA GLY A 642 -16.34 -5.82 -0.32
C GLY A 642 -16.60 -4.99 0.94
N ASN A 643 -17.60 -4.10 0.90
CA ASN A 643 -18.01 -3.32 2.08
C ASN A 643 -18.32 -4.24 3.27
N GLY A 644 -17.76 -3.94 4.44
CA GLY A 644 -17.87 -4.79 5.62
C GLY A 644 -18.09 -4.04 6.93
N ILE A 645 -18.37 -4.80 7.98
CA ILE A 645 -19.35 -4.46 9.03
C ILE A 645 -18.92 -3.28 9.91
N LYS A 646 -19.76 -2.23 9.99
CA LYS A 646 -19.58 -1.07 10.87
C LYS A 646 -20.16 -1.29 12.27
N PHE A 647 -19.31 -1.34 13.29
CA PHE A 647 -19.69 -1.37 14.71
C PHE A 647 -19.60 0.02 15.35
N THR A 648 -20.74 0.68 15.60
CA THR A 648 -20.79 1.90 16.43
C THR A 648 -20.58 1.58 17.90
N SER A 649 -19.65 2.27 18.57
CA SER A 649 -19.54 2.21 20.03
C SER A 649 -20.82 2.76 20.69
N ASN A 650 -21.20 2.23 21.86
CA ASN A 650 -22.37 2.73 22.61
C ASN A 650 -22.09 4.03 23.38
N ILE A 651 -20.86 4.56 23.29
CA ILE A 651 -20.40 5.76 23.97
C ILE A 651 -19.55 6.54 22.96
N ALA A 652 -19.85 7.83 22.76
CA ALA A 652 -19.07 8.69 21.88
C ALA A 652 -17.68 8.94 22.51
N SER A 653 -16.65 8.39 21.87
CA SER A 653 -15.25 8.48 22.28
C SER A 653 -14.35 8.36 21.05
N ASP A 654 -13.23 9.07 21.07
CA ASP A 654 -12.25 9.04 20.00
C ASP A 654 -11.24 7.91 20.30
N LEU A 655 -10.92 7.07 19.31
CA LEU A 655 -10.13 5.85 19.50
C LEU A 655 -8.67 6.10 19.11
N GLU A 656 -7.84 6.46 20.09
CA GLU A 656 -6.43 6.78 19.84
C GLU A 656 -5.48 5.58 19.92
N TYR A 657 -5.91 4.39 20.32
CA TYR A 657 -5.04 3.21 20.23
C TYR A 657 -5.78 1.89 19.99
N VAL A 658 -5.22 1.05 19.10
CA VAL A 658 -5.74 -0.28 18.74
C VAL A 658 -4.71 -1.40 18.86
N ALA A 659 -5.20 -2.58 19.20
CA ALA A 659 -4.44 -3.82 19.18
C ALA A 659 -5.27 -5.05 18.90
N VAL A 660 -4.53 -6.12 18.61
CA VAL A 660 -5.02 -7.36 18.05
C VAL A 660 -4.22 -8.54 18.65
N VAL A 661 -4.76 -9.29 19.62
CA VAL A 661 -4.25 -10.66 19.92
C VAL A 661 -5.36 -11.58 20.32
N ASP A 662 -5.11 -12.84 20.10
CA ASP A 662 -5.64 -13.94 20.89
C ASP A 662 -5.35 -13.80 22.41
N PHE A 663 -6.16 -13.01 23.14
CA PHE A 663 -6.03 -12.83 24.60
C PHE A 663 -6.53 -14.04 25.40
N ASN A 664 -6.98 -15.07 24.70
CA ASN A 664 -7.69 -16.21 25.26
C ASN A 664 -7.06 -17.57 24.86
N ASN A 665 -6.01 -17.55 24.02
CA ASN A 665 -5.30 -18.68 23.43
C ASN A 665 -6.20 -19.65 22.59
N ASP A 666 -7.32 -19.20 22.03
CA ASP A 666 -8.21 -19.99 21.15
C ASP A 666 -7.84 -19.97 19.65
N LYS A 667 -6.81 -19.20 19.30
CA LYS A 667 -6.22 -18.95 17.96
C LYS A 667 -6.97 -17.96 17.07
N ILE A 668 -8.02 -17.32 17.57
CA ILE A 668 -8.69 -16.20 16.91
C ILE A 668 -8.18 -14.88 17.51
N LEU A 669 -8.05 -13.85 16.68
CA LEU A 669 -7.60 -12.55 17.13
C LEU A 669 -8.72 -11.76 17.83
N ASP A 670 -8.55 -11.49 19.12
CA ASP A 670 -9.32 -10.48 19.86
C ASP A 670 -8.70 -9.09 19.66
N LEU A 671 -9.44 -8.03 20.01
CA LEU A 671 -8.93 -6.65 20.05
C LEU A 671 -8.84 -6.12 21.48
N VAL A 672 -7.90 -5.20 21.74
CA VAL A 672 -8.01 -4.25 22.86
C VAL A 672 -7.79 -2.82 22.38
N VAL A 673 -8.60 -1.89 22.88
CA VAL A 673 -8.58 -0.48 22.44
C VAL A 673 -8.56 0.48 23.63
N ALA A 674 -7.84 1.61 23.47
CA ALA A 674 -7.92 2.74 24.39
C ALA A 674 -9.07 3.64 23.91
N ASN A 675 -10.12 3.72 24.72
CA ASN A 675 -11.22 4.64 24.47
C ASN A 675 -10.81 6.03 25.00
N TYR A 676 -10.09 6.82 24.21
CA TYR A 676 -9.66 8.15 24.64
C TYR A 676 -10.86 9.11 24.80
N GLY A 677 -10.69 10.07 25.70
CA GLY A 677 -11.81 10.83 26.26
C GLY A 677 -12.69 10.01 27.23
N THR A 678 -12.27 8.81 27.64
CA THR A 678 -12.98 7.99 28.64
C THR A 678 -12.04 7.32 29.66
N ASP A 679 -12.68 6.64 30.62
CA ASP A 679 -12.09 6.10 31.86
C ASP A 679 -11.80 4.58 31.78
N ASN A 680 -11.60 4.05 30.57
CA ASN A 680 -11.48 2.61 30.33
C ASN A 680 -10.79 2.25 29.02
N ILE A 681 -10.15 1.09 29.00
CA ILE A 681 -9.96 0.32 27.75
C ILE A 681 -11.23 -0.50 27.46
N GLY A 682 -11.29 -1.12 26.30
CA GLY A 682 -12.18 -2.28 26.13
C GLY A 682 -11.61 -3.36 25.25
N THR A 683 -11.85 -4.62 25.62
CA THR A 683 -11.50 -5.77 24.79
C THR A 683 -12.70 -6.19 23.96
N LEU A 684 -12.47 -6.58 22.71
CA LEU A 684 -13.49 -7.12 21.83
C LEU A 684 -13.00 -8.49 21.37
N LEU A 685 -13.45 -9.55 22.05
CA LEU A 685 -13.08 -10.92 21.68
C LEU A 685 -13.58 -11.26 20.29
N GLY A 686 -12.74 -11.82 19.42
CA GLY A 686 -13.09 -12.20 18.05
C GLY A 686 -13.87 -13.51 18.03
N TYR A 687 -14.80 -13.66 17.08
CA TYR A 687 -15.54 -14.93 16.91
C TYR A 687 -15.05 -15.79 15.74
N GLY A 688 -14.09 -15.31 14.95
CA GLY A 688 -13.51 -16.06 13.84
C GLY A 688 -14.36 -16.07 12.57
N ASP A 689 -15.25 -15.09 12.41
CA ASP A 689 -16.12 -14.88 11.24
C ASP A 689 -16.07 -13.47 10.65
N GLY A 690 -15.19 -12.59 11.16
CA GLY A 690 -15.17 -11.16 10.83
C GLY A 690 -15.86 -10.25 11.86
N SER A 691 -16.50 -10.84 12.87
CA SER A 691 -17.20 -10.12 13.93
C SER A 691 -16.56 -10.30 15.31
N PHE A 692 -16.86 -9.35 16.19
CA PHE A 692 -16.35 -9.31 17.55
C PHE A 692 -17.50 -9.26 18.57
N SER A 693 -17.22 -9.78 19.75
CA SER A 693 -18.04 -9.61 20.94
C SER A 693 -18.23 -8.13 21.28
N ARG A 694 -19.35 -7.83 21.97
CA ARG A 694 -19.57 -6.47 22.50
C ARG A 694 -18.45 -6.11 23.46
N GLN A 695 -17.79 -4.99 23.18
CA GLN A 695 -16.69 -4.41 23.94
C GLN A 695 -16.87 -4.57 25.46
N LYS A 696 -15.99 -5.35 26.06
CA LYS A 696 -15.91 -5.62 27.48
C LYS A 696 -14.92 -4.62 28.08
N THR A 697 -15.44 -3.58 28.72
CA THR A 697 -14.63 -2.46 29.19
C THR A 697 -14.01 -2.74 30.56
N PHE A 698 -12.73 -2.37 30.71
CA PHE A 698 -12.00 -2.47 31.97
C PHE A 698 -11.54 -1.06 32.36
N SER A 699 -11.99 -0.59 33.54
CA SER A 699 -11.79 0.81 33.91
C SER A 699 -10.35 1.11 34.28
N THR A 700 -9.81 2.11 33.62
CA THR A 700 -8.48 2.66 33.87
C THR A 700 -8.50 3.80 34.92
N GLY A 701 -9.59 3.91 35.68
CA GLY A 701 -9.81 4.96 36.68
C GLY A 701 -10.40 6.26 36.11
N PRO A 702 -10.91 7.19 36.95
CA PRO A 702 -11.66 8.34 36.47
C PRO A 702 -10.81 9.47 35.84
N ASN A 703 -11.24 9.99 34.70
CA ASN A 703 -10.53 10.94 33.83
C ASN A 703 -9.12 10.47 33.45
N SER A 704 -8.98 9.17 33.17
CA SER A 704 -7.66 8.55 33.03
C SER A 704 -6.96 8.95 31.74
N ASN A 705 -7.69 8.95 30.63
CA ASN A 705 -7.19 9.19 29.28
C ASN A 705 -6.03 8.22 28.93
N PRO A 706 -6.33 6.93 28.78
CA PRO A 706 -5.41 5.97 28.17
C PRO A 706 -5.31 6.28 26.68
N TYR A 707 -4.23 5.79 26.07
CA TYR A 707 -3.74 6.36 24.81
C TYR A 707 -2.83 5.40 24.04
N SER A 708 -2.32 4.31 24.64
CA SER A 708 -1.32 3.45 24.00
C SER A 708 -1.20 2.00 24.49
N ILE A 709 -1.30 1.64 25.77
CA ILE A 709 -1.51 0.22 26.16
C ILE A 709 -0.30 -0.74 25.86
N ALA A 710 0.89 -0.58 26.51
CA ALA A 710 2.18 -1.39 26.44
C ALA A 710 2.15 -2.95 26.53
N ILE A 711 3.23 -3.71 26.78
CA ILE A 711 3.30 -5.22 26.88
C ILE A 711 4.43 -5.64 27.85
N GLY A 712 4.81 -6.92 27.91
CA GLY A 712 6.17 -7.36 28.19
C GLY A 712 6.34 -8.89 28.34
N ASP A 713 7.45 -9.38 28.92
CA ASP A 713 7.65 -10.63 29.70
C ASP A 713 8.99 -10.69 30.53
N PHE A 714 9.01 -11.51 31.61
CA PHE A 714 9.03 -10.94 32.96
C PHE A 714 8.95 -11.95 34.23
N ASN A 715 8.16 -11.71 35.34
CA ASN A 715 8.02 -12.44 36.66
C ASN A 715 7.00 -13.61 36.87
N LYS A 716 6.15 -13.90 35.91
CA LYS A 716 5.66 -15.26 35.63
C LYS A 716 4.39 -15.84 36.29
N ASP A 717 3.23 -15.70 35.62
CA ASP A 717 2.10 -16.66 35.76
C ASP A 717 1.19 -17.04 34.53
N ASN A 718 1.49 -16.69 33.26
CA ASN A 718 1.60 -17.62 32.07
C ASN A 718 1.28 -17.05 30.64
N GLN A 719 0.45 -16.01 30.42
CA GLN A 719 -0.22 -15.76 29.09
C GLN A 719 -0.89 -14.37 28.81
N LEU A 720 -0.33 -13.51 27.94
CA LEU A 720 -0.73 -12.11 27.55
C LEU A 720 -1.66 -11.30 28.47
N ASP A 721 -1.12 -10.46 29.37
CA ASP A 721 -1.89 -9.60 30.29
C ASP A 721 -1.92 -8.12 29.98
N LEU A 722 -1.22 -7.21 30.67
CA LEU A 722 -1.45 -5.78 30.47
C LEU A 722 -0.24 -4.80 30.89
N ALA A 723 0.22 -3.90 29.95
CA ALA A 723 1.23 -2.80 29.73
C ALA A 723 1.08 -1.16 29.69
N VAL A 724 0.00 -0.41 29.33
CA VAL A 724 -0.39 1.08 29.45
C VAL A 724 0.48 2.23 30.09
N ALA A 725 0.17 3.46 29.69
CA ALA A 725 0.40 4.82 30.25
C ALA A 725 -0.59 5.54 31.21
N ASN A 726 -0.75 6.86 31.01
CA ASN A 726 -2.04 7.57 30.85
C ASN A 726 -1.72 9.07 30.86
N ASN A 727 -2.24 9.77 29.87
CA ASN A 727 -1.79 11.13 29.59
C ASN A 727 -2.24 12.10 30.69
N ALA A 728 -3.43 11.91 31.27
CA ALA A 728 -3.98 12.86 32.24
C ALA A 728 -3.35 12.79 33.65
N ILE A 729 -3.33 11.62 34.30
CA ILE A 729 -3.39 11.54 35.78
C ILE A 729 -2.11 11.20 36.59
N LYS A 730 -1.11 10.49 36.05
CA LYS A 730 0.31 10.44 36.53
C LYS A 730 0.66 9.53 37.74
N ASN A 731 0.01 8.37 37.92
CA ASN A 731 0.18 7.45 39.08
C ASN A 731 0.05 5.89 38.92
N ILE A 732 0.46 5.21 37.83
CA ILE A 732 0.91 3.78 37.88
C ILE A 732 -0.08 2.59 37.54
N ASP A 733 -1.18 2.40 38.28
CA ASP A 733 -2.27 1.38 38.12
C ASP A 733 -2.29 0.21 37.04
N MET A 734 -1.47 -0.84 37.25
CA MET A 734 -1.29 -2.15 36.53
C MET A 734 -2.53 -3.05 36.25
N PHE A 735 -2.47 -4.08 35.37
CA PHE A 735 -3.46 -5.20 35.21
C PHE A 735 -2.92 -6.58 34.74
N LEU A 736 -3.43 -7.66 35.33
CA LEU A 736 -3.25 -9.06 34.92
C LEU A 736 -4.30 -9.54 33.92
N GLY A 737 -4.03 -10.61 33.19
CA GLY A 737 -4.77 -11.20 32.07
C GLY A 737 -4.74 -12.70 32.24
N ASN A 738 -5.94 -13.26 32.22
CA ASN A 738 -6.19 -14.57 32.82
C ASN A 738 -6.37 -15.65 31.74
N GLY A 739 -5.78 -15.44 30.56
CA GLY A 739 -5.74 -16.41 29.47
C GLY A 739 -7.12 -16.75 28.90
N ASN A 740 -8.07 -15.82 29.01
CA ASN A 740 -9.44 -15.95 28.51
C ASN A 740 -10.07 -14.62 28.07
N GLY A 741 -9.24 -13.63 27.72
CA GLY A 741 -9.71 -12.30 27.30
C GLY A 741 -10.32 -11.44 28.41
N ALA A 742 -10.13 -11.82 29.69
CA ALA A 742 -10.53 -11.03 30.85
C ALA A 742 -9.33 -10.60 31.69
N PHE A 743 -9.38 -9.36 32.16
CA PHE A 743 -8.26 -8.71 32.82
C PHE A 743 -8.62 -8.15 34.20
N ALA A 744 -7.66 -8.16 35.12
CA ALA A 744 -7.77 -7.75 36.51
C ALA A 744 -6.66 -6.74 36.86
N HIS A 745 -7.03 -5.49 37.14
CA HIS A 745 -6.13 -4.44 37.63
C HIS A 745 -5.28 -4.90 38.86
N GLN A 746 -3.99 -4.49 38.93
CA GLN A 746 -2.92 -5.07 39.76
C GLN A 746 -2.03 -4.09 40.60
N SER A 747 -1.53 -2.89 40.19
CA SER A 747 -0.57 -2.09 41.04
C SER A 747 -0.31 -0.57 40.74
N THR A 748 -0.18 0.30 41.78
CA THR A 748 -0.28 1.83 41.78
C THR A 748 1.02 2.63 42.13
N TYR A 749 1.28 3.81 41.52
CA TYR A 749 2.58 4.45 41.05
C TYR A 749 2.82 6.02 41.18
N THR A 750 3.91 6.61 40.56
CA THR A 750 4.19 8.08 40.17
C THR A 750 5.70 8.39 39.85
N SER A 751 6.16 9.03 38.73
CA SER A 751 7.64 9.29 38.41
C SER A 751 8.39 10.48 39.07
N SER A 752 9.72 10.56 38.93
CA SER A 752 10.63 11.51 39.66
C SER A 752 10.73 12.85 38.99
N LEU A 753 10.88 12.87 37.66
CA LEU A 753 10.76 14.11 36.92
C LEU A 753 9.32 14.65 37.02
N LYS A 754 8.34 13.80 37.34
CA LYS A 754 6.89 14.13 37.35
C LYS A 754 6.44 14.77 36.03
N VAL A 755 7.13 14.45 34.95
CA VAL A 755 6.83 14.85 33.57
C VAL A 755 6.12 13.70 32.85
N ALA A 756 5.04 14.04 32.15
CA ALA A 756 4.27 13.08 31.37
C ALA A 756 5.14 12.35 30.32
N PRO A 757 5.01 11.02 30.20
CA PRO A 757 4.39 10.40 29.03
C PRO A 757 4.26 11.31 27.79
N SER A 758 5.07 11.32 26.70
CA SER A 758 7.87 10.31 25.45
C SER A 758 8.06 8.90 24.80
N ILE A 759 8.40 7.82 25.49
CA ILE A 759 8.83 6.57 24.83
C ILE A 759 8.79 5.36 25.74
N VAL A 760 9.01 4.21 25.09
CA VAL A 760 9.44 2.92 25.64
C VAL A 760 10.53 2.30 24.63
N THR A 761 11.77 1.78 24.89
CA THR A 761 12.77 1.12 23.90
C THR A 761 13.91 0.31 24.65
N ALA A 762 14.92 -0.52 24.19
CA ALA A 762 15.66 -0.71 22.90
C ALA A 762 16.98 -1.62 22.73
N GLY A 763 17.37 -2.67 23.52
CA GLY A 763 18.35 -3.78 23.15
C GLY A 763 19.51 -4.29 24.12
N ASP A 764 19.52 -5.57 24.60
CA ASP A 764 20.41 -6.24 25.65
C ASP A 764 21.74 -5.56 26.03
N PHE A 765 21.70 -4.61 26.98
CA PHE A 765 22.78 -3.64 27.26
C PHE A 765 23.98 -4.18 28.07
N ASN A 766 23.96 -5.46 28.45
CA ASN A 766 24.89 -6.09 29.40
C ASN A 766 24.98 -7.62 29.23
N ASN A 767 24.08 -8.22 28.44
CA ASN A 767 24.35 -9.41 27.62
C ASN A 767 24.30 -10.75 28.41
N ASP A 768 23.22 -10.98 29.13
CA ASP A 768 23.16 -11.95 30.23
C ASP A 768 21.87 -12.80 30.29
N GLY A 769 21.10 -12.84 29.20
CA GLY A 769 19.87 -13.61 29.16
C GLY A 769 18.72 -12.84 29.75
N GLN A 770 18.78 -11.50 29.69
CA GLN A 770 17.59 -10.70 29.92
C GLN A 770 17.55 -9.41 29.11
N SER A 771 16.84 -8.44 29.66
CA SER A 771 15.64 -7.95 29.00
C SER A 771 15.46 -6.50 29.42
N GLU A 772 15.46 -5.57 28.48
CA GLU A 772 16.05 -4.27 28.81
C GLU A 772 15.63 -3.06 28.00
N ILE A 773 15.82 -1.90 28.61
CA ILE A 773 14.85 -0.85 28.44
C ILE A 773 15.49 0.57 28.43
N VAL A 774 15.86 1.18 27.29
CA VAL A 774 16.21 2.63 27.14
C VAL A 774 15.00 3.57 27.14
N SER A 775 15.08 4.71 27.83
CA SER A 775 14.04 5.76 27.84
C SER A 775 14.49 7.22 27.89
N ALA A 776 13.76 8.08 27.17
CA ALA A 776 13.82 9.54 27.26
C ALA A 776 12.56 10.14 27.93
N TYR A 777 12.66 11.35 28.48
CA TYR A 777 11.51 12.21 28.79
C TYR A 777 11.56 13.49 27.94
N ASN A 778 10.41 14.14 27.72
CA ASN A 778 10.38 15.46 27.10
C ASN A 778 11.15 16.52 27.93
N ASN A 779 12.12 17.19 27.29
CA ASN A 779 12.88 18.33 27.82
C ASN A 779 13.83 18.03 29.00
N ASN A 780 14.65 16.98 28.91
CA ASN A 780 15.78 16.74 29.83
C ASN A 780 17.09 16.50 29.04
N ASP A 781 18.24 16.90 29.59
CA ASP A 781 19.57 16.81 28.91
C ASP A 781 20.19 15.40 29.00
N ASN A 782 19.36 14.35 29.17
CA ASN A 782 19.82 12.99 29.50
C ASN A 782 18.68 11.95 29.32
N ILE A 783 19.04 10.66 29.35
CA ILE A 783 18.20 9.47 29.07
C ILE A 783 18.44 8.37 30.11
N ASP A 784 17.43 7.61 30.54
CA ASP A 784 17.60 6.48 31.48
C ASP A 784 17.66 5.12 30.77
N ILE A 785 18.58 4.21 31.11
CA ILE A 785 18.75 2.89 30.47
C ILE A 785 18.59 1.75 31.45
N PHE A 786 17.76 0.76 31.18
CA PHE A 786 17.30 -0.20 32.16
C PHE A 786 17.60 -1.65 31.66
N VAL A 787 17.58 -2.69 32.51
CA VAL A 787 17.74 -4.15 32.17
C VAL A 787 17.24 -5.06 33.31
N VAL A 788 16.64 -6.25 33.15
CA VAL A 788 16.05 -7.02 34.28
C VAL A 788 16.82 -8.24 34.78
N PHE A 789 17.50 -8.15 35.92
CA PHE A 789 18.12 -9.33 36.56
C PHE A 789 17.13 -10.42 37.04
N ASP A 790 16.67 -11.35 36.20
CA ASP A 790 16.06 -12.55 36.75
C ASP A 790 14.67 -12.24 37.28
N SER A 791 14.34 -13.04 38.28
CA SER A 791 12.99 -13.44 38.51
C SER A 791 12.21 -12.44 39.35
N ALA A 792 12.25 -11.11 39.10
CA ALA A 792 11.14 -10.15 39.32
C ALA A 792 11.52 -8.64 39.41
N LEU A 793 11.40 -7.94 38.27
CA LEU A 793 11.01 -6.52 38.20
C LEU A 793 12.07 -5.40 38.42
N PHE A 794 11.63 -4.15 38.18
CA PHE A 794 12.40 -2.98 37.75
C PHE A 794 12.73 -1.87 38.76
N THR A 795 13.94 -1.32 38.69
CA THR A 795 14.72 -0.98 39.86
C THR A 795 15.97 -0.07 39.56
N LYS A 796 17.14 -0.63 39.20
CA LYS A 796 18.51 -0.04 39.10
C LYS A 796 18.73 1.10 38.05
N GLN A 797 18.13 2.30 38.20
CA GLN A 797 18.26 3.48 37.29
C GLN A 797 19.61 3.73 36.55
N PHE A 798 19.73 4.38 35.35
CA PHE A 798 20.99 4.79 34.64
C PHE A 798 20.87 6.07 33.74
N THR A 799 21.23 7.34 34.11
CA THR A 799 20.89 8.55 33.30
C THR A 799 21.96 9.41 32.52
N TYR A 800 22.29 9.21 31.23
CA TYR A 800 23.53 9.79 30.60
C TYR A 800 23.59 11.31 30.28
N SER A 801 24.48 12.07 30.96
CA SER A 801 24.82 13.46 30.60
C SER A 801 25.78 13.57 29.42
N THR A 802 25.31 14.25 28.39
CA THR A 802 25.79 14.07 27.01
C THR A 802 25.82 15.37 26.20
N GLY A 803 25.30 16.47 26.76
CA GLY A 803 25.05 17.74 26.08
C GLY A 803 23.58 18.16 26.22
N SER A 804 23.21 19.38 25.84
CA SER A 804 21.88 19.90 26.16
C SER A 804 20.77 19.40 25.25
N SER A 805 19.60 19.11 25.84
CA SER A 805 18.45 18.42 25.25
C SER A 805 18.84 17.10 24.56
N SER A 806 19.35 16.14 25.32
CA SER A 806 19.65 14.79 24.82
C SER A 806 18.39 14.08 24.39
N TYR A 807 18.50 13.42 23.24
CA TYR A 807 17.32 13.08 22.47
C TYR A 807 17.38 11.67 21.86
N PHE A 808 18.58 11.11 21.67
CA PHE A 808 18.77 9.77 21.12
C PHE A 808 20.16 9.22 21.46
N VAL A 809 20.26 7.91 21.68
CA VAL A 809 21.48 7.17 22.03
C VAL A 809 21.62 5.94 21.13
N ALA A 810 22.85 5.60 20.75
CA ALA A 810 23.21 4.35 20.07
C ALA A 810 24.52 3.79 20.62
N VAL A 811 24.82 2.52 20.33
CA VAL A 811 25.98 1.79 20.86
C VAL A 811 26.81 1.08 19.78
N GLY A 812 28.13 0.90 20.00
CA GLY A 812 29.04 0.16 19.09
C GLY A 812 30.53 0.41 19.37
N ASP A 813 31.42 -0.52 19.02
CA ASP A 813 32.87 -0.50 19.32
C ASP A 813 33.68 0.43 18.37
N PHE A 814 33.80 1.74 18.67
CA PHE A 814 34.46 2.71 17.78
C PHE A 814 36.00 2.71 17.82
N ASN A 815 36.60 1.88 18.66
CA ASN A 815 38.06 1.75 18.78
C ASN A 815 38.58 0.32 18.51
N ASN A 816 37.69 -0.60 18.12
CA ASN A 816 37.92 -2.02 17.86
C ASN A 816 38.55 -2.74 19.06
N ASP A 817 38.13 -2.41 20.30
CA ASP A 817 38.68 -2.97 21.55
C ASP A 817 37.81 -4.08 22.20
N ILE A 818 36.78 -4.56 21.51
CA ILE A 818 35.79 -5.61 21.88
C ILE A 818 34.79 -5.22 22.96
N HIS A 819 34.51 -3.93 23.09
CA HIS A 819 33.52 -3.40 24.01
C HIS A 819 32.57 -2.44 23.29
N MET A 820 31.29 -2.46 23.66
CA MET A 820 30.30 -1.55 23.08
C MET A 820 30.49 -0.15 23.67
N ASP A 821 30.69 0.86 22.82
CA ASP A 821 30.72 2.28 23.18
C ASP A 821 29.31 2.88 23.16
N ILE A 822 29.14 4.14 23.60
CA ILE A 822 27.94 4.95 23.39
C ILE A 822 28.25 6.13 22.47
N VAL A 823 27.27 6.51 21.65
CA VAL A 823 27.17 7.85 21.05
C VAL A 823 25.80 8.47 21.33
N VAL A 824 25.77 9.77 21.64
CA VAL A 824 24.51 10.48 22.00
C VAL A 824 24.33 11.79 21.24
N ALA A 825 23.13 11.98 20.68
CA ALA A 825 22.66 13.20 20.03
C ALA A 825 22.09 14.22 21.02
N THR A 826 22.55 15.48 20.93
CA THR A 826 22.18 16.54 21.88
C THR A 826 21.65 17.80 21.18
N ARG A 827 20.32 17.94 21.15
CA ARG A 827 19.60 18.87 20.27
C ARG A 827 20.08 20.32 20.39
N ALA A 828 20.21 20.81 21.62
CA ALA A 828 20.53 22.21 21.87
C ALA A 828 22.05 22.50 21.78
N SER A 829 22.91 21.50 21.94
CA SER A 829 24.37 21.65 21.80
C SER A 829 24.89 21.51 20.37
N LYS A 830 24.09 20.96 19.43
CA LYS A 830 24.48 20.76 18.01
C LYS A 830 25.73 19.86 17.87
N THR A 831 25.80 18.83 18.69
CA THR A 831 26.91 17.88 18.78
C THR A 831 26.40 16.46 18.98
N VAL A 832 27.16 15.49 18.48
CA VAL A 832 27.20 14.16 19.08
C VAL A 832 28.39 14.01 20.01
N SER A 833 28.19 13.19 21.03
CA SER A 833 29.11 12.95 22.11
C SER A 833 29.43 11.46 22.12
N VAL A 834 30.70 11.10 21.91
CA VAL A 834 31.15 9.70 21.82
C VAL A 834 31.84 9.29 23.10
N LEU A 835 31.34 8.24 23.73
CA LEU A 835 31.76 7.75 25.03
C LEU A 835 32.27 6.30 24.87
N LEU A 836 33.56 6.14 24.59
CA LEU A 836 34.20 4.85 24.28
C LEU A 836 34.03 3.84 25.43
N GLY A 837 33.47 2.68 25.16
CA GLY A 837 32.90 1.82 26.18
C GLY A 837 33.66 0.55 26.47
N TYR A 838 33.12 -0.17 27.45
CA TYR A 838 33.91 -1.05 28.30
C TYR A 838 33.17 -2.31 28.79
N GLY A 839 32.17 -2.75 28.06
CA GLY A 839 31.93 -4.19 27.92
C GLY A 839 31.05 -4.91 28.95
N ASN A 840 30.50 -4.23 29.96
CA ASN A 840 29.42 -4.78 30.79
C ASN A 840 28.49 -3.63 31.26
N GLY A 841 28.04 -2.91 30.23
CA GLY A 841 27.37 -1.61 30.28
C GLY A 841 28.29 -0.52 30.82
N SER A 842 29.20 0.07 30.01
CA SER A 842 30.00 1.29 30.34
C SER A 842 30.73 2.01 29.21
N PHE A 843 31.07 3.30 29.42
CA PHE A 843 31.32 4.36 28.44
C PHE A 843 32.25 5.51 28.96
N ALA A 844 33.20 6.00 28.15
CA ALA A 844 34.27 6.98 28.49
C ALA A 844 33.95 8.46 28.20
N ASN A 845 34.89 9.37 28.49
CA ASN A 845 34.63 10.83 28.46
C ASN A 845 34.23 11.31 27.07
N GLN A 846 33.01 11.85 26.97
CA GLN A 846 32.40 12.34 25.72
C GLN A 846 33.36 13.17 24.86
N ILE A 847 33.87 12.57 23.80
CA ILE A 847 34.56 13.29 22.73
C ILE A 847 33.47 13.90 21.85
N LYS A 848 33.37 15.24 21.89
CA LYS A 848 32.30 15.98 21.20
C LYS A 848 32.68 16.29 19.76
N TYR A 849 31.79 15.95 18.84
CA TYR A 849 31.91 16.26 17.42
C TYR A 849 30.72 17.11 16.98
N SER A 850 31.02 18.19 16.25
CA SER A 850 30.00 19.14 15.77
C SER A 850 29.11 18.51 14.70
N THR A 851 27.80 18.68 14.84
CA THR A 851 26.77 18.22 13.88
C THR A 851 25.99 19.42 13.35
N GLY A 852 24.86 19.18 12.68
CA GLY A 852 23.83 20.20 12.47
C GLY A 852 23.07 20.56 13.78
N PRO A 853 22.23 21.60 13.75
CA PRO A 853 21.26 21.94 14.80
C PRO A 853 20.22 20.84 15.06
N SER A 854 19.84 20.70 16.33
CA SER A 854 18.84 19.72 16.78
C SER A 854 19.13 18.28 16.32
N PRO A 855 20.34 17.71 16.54
CA PRO A 855 20.58 16.29 16.29
C PRO A 855 19.55 15.45 17.06
N ALA A 856 18.87 14.56 16.34
CA ALA A 856 17.66 13.88 16.77
C ALA A 856 17.75 12.34 16.69
N SER A 857 18.73 11.79 15.99
CA SER A 857 19.02 10.35 16.03
C SER A 857 20.45 10.08 15.58
N VAL A 858 21.01 8.94 16.00
CA VAL A 858 22.39 8.52 15.72
C VAL A 858 22.41 7.05 15.33
N ALA A 859 23.23 6.71 14.35
CA ALA A 859 23.54 5.33 13.98
C ALA A 859 25.05 5.15 13.74
N VAL A 860 25.49 3.89 13.70
CA VAL A 860 26.88 3.46 13.80
C VAL A 860 27.16 2.39 12.73
N GLY A 861 28.34 2.44 12.09
CA GLY A 861 28.76 1.47 11.09
C GLY A 861 29.98 1.95 10.30
N ASP A 862 30.66 1.07 9.57
CA ASP A 862 31.72 1.48 8.62
C ASP A 862 31.09 1.96 7.30
N PHE A 863 31.02 3.28 7.08
CA PHE A 863 30.45 3.88 5.86
C PHE A 863 31.51 4.12 4.77
N ASN A 864 32.78 3.74 5.00
CA ASN A 864 33.88 3.98 4.08
C ASN A 864 34.73 2.73 3.72
N ASN A 865 34.36 1.57 4.25
CA ASN A 865 34.96 0.25 4.02
C ASN A 865 36.47 0.23 4.37
N ASP A 866 36.83 0.81 5.53
CA ASP A 866 38.21 0.83 6.05
C ASP A 866 38.42 0.07 7.38
N ASP A 867 37.47 -0.81 7.71
CA ASP A 867 37.38 -1.75 8.85
C ASP A 867 37.28 -1.06 10.22
N ARG A 868 36.63 0.11 10.27
CA ARG A 868 36.51 0.98 11.46
C ARG A 868 35.12 1.62 11.53
N LEU A 869 34.53 1.71 12.72
CA LEU A 869 33.20 2.29 12.86
C LEU A 869 33.22 3.82 12.73
N ASP A 870 32.35 4.32 11.86
CA ASP A 870 31.99 5.72 11.66
C ASP A 870 30.69 6.05 12.44
N ILE A 871 30.36 7.34 12.55
CA ILE A 871 29.12 7.84 13.17
C ILE A 871 28.29 8.64 12.17
N LEU A 872 26.98 8.41 12.17
CA LEU A 872 26.03 9.15 11.35
C LEU A 872 24.88 9.71 12.19
N VAL A 873 24.50 10.97 11.93
CA VAL A 873 23.60 11.75 12.78
C VAL A 873 22.51 12.45 11.95
N ALA A 874 21.25 12.26 12.32
CA ALA A 874 20.13 13.03 11.76
C ALA A 874 19.92 14.35 12.51
N ASN A 875 19.81 15.48 11.79
CA ASN A 875 19.61 16.82 12.37
C ASN A 875 18.23 17.39 12.01
N ASP A 876 17.35 17.57 13.01
CA ASP A 876 15.97 18.05 12.85
C ASP A 876 15.90 19.58 12.65
N GLY A 877 16.99 20.30 12.90
CA GLY A 877 16.98 21.77 13.00
C GLY A 877 17.37 22.53 11.74
N ASP A 878 17.88 21.86 10.70
CA ASP A 878 18.22 22.46 9.40
C ASP A 878 18.21 21.48 8.21
N ASP A 879 17.48 20.36 8.32
CA ASP A 879 17.26 19.42 7.22
C ASP A 879 18.58 18.79 6.66
N THR A 880 19.46 18.36 7.57
CA THR A 880 20.76 17.75 7.25
C THR A 880 21.01 16.42 8.00
N ILE A 881 21.94 15.62 7.46
CA ILE A 881 22.67 14.59 8.21
C ILE A 881 24.16 14.97 8.33
N SER A 882 24.80 14.54 9.41
CA SER A 882 26.24 14.68 9.64
C SER A 882 26.90 13.30 9.71
N VAL A 883 27.98 13.12 8.94
CA VAL A 883 28.78 11.89 8.90
C VAL A 883 30.17 12.20 9.46
N LEU A 884 30.65 11.36 10.37
CA LEU A 884 31.92 11.50 11.08
C LEU A 884 32.72 10.21 10.86
N LEU A 885 33.77 10.27 10.05
CA LEU A 885 34.55 9.07 9.71
C LEU A 885 35.54 8.74 10.83
N GLY A 886 35.47 7.53 11.36
CA GLY A 886 36.33 7.01 12.41
C GLY A 886 37.77 6.86 11.96
N HIS A 887 38.68 6.92 12.92
CA HIS A 887 40.09 6.61 12.70
C HIS A 887 40.47 5.23 13.28
N GLY A 888 39.52 4.50 13.86
CA GLY A 888 39.71 3.16 14.46
C GLY A 888 40.45 3.20 15.79
N ASN A 889 40.33 4.33 16.48
CA ASN A 889 40.92 4.61 17.78
C ASN A 889 39.98 5.47 18.64
N GLY A 890 38.68 5.43 18.34
CA GLY A 890 37.65 6.26 18.97
C GLY A 890 37.71 7.77 18.66
N SER A 891 38.57 8.21 17.73
CA SER A 891 38.58 9.59 17.21
C SER A 891 38.07 9.66 15.78
N PHE A 892 37.43 10.78 15.43
CA PHE A 892 36.71 10.96 14.16
C PHE A 892 37.18 12.21 13.40
N ALA A 893 37.01 12.15 12.08
CA ALA A 893 37.23 13.27 11.16
C ALA A 893 36.22 14.41 11.38
N ASN A 894 36.50 15.57 10.78
CA ASN A 894 35.53 16.67 10.72
C ASN A 894 34.26 16.24 9.96
N ARG A 895 33.09 16.73 10.39
CA ARG A 895 31.80 16.35 9.80
C ARG A 895 31.77 16.55 8.28
N ILE A 896 31.28 15.53 7.57
CA ILE A 896 30.76 15.64 6.21
C ILE A 896 29.25 15.86 6.33
N GLU A 897 28.71 16.79 5.55
CA GLU A 897 27.33 17.26 5.68
C GLU A 897 26.57 16.96 4.39
N HIS A 898 25.42 16.30 4.52
CA HIS A 898 24.51 16.01 3.40
C HIS A 898 23.12 16.57 3.70
N SER A 899 22.50 17.25 2.74
CA SER A 899 21.14 17.78 2.92
C SER A 899 20.09 16.73 2.56
N THR A 900 19.07 16.59 3.41
CA THR A 900 17.94 15.69 3.21
C THR A 900 16.75 16.38 2.54
N ASN A 901 16.68 17.72 2.67
CA ASN A 901 15.54 18.59 2.36
C ASN A 901 14.29 18.31 3.23
N SER A 902 14.46 17.71 4.42
CA SER A 902 13.38 17.45 5.37
C SER A 902 13.88 17.28 6.81
N SER A 903 13.08 17.70 7.80
CA SER A 903 13.52 17.81 9.20
C SER A 903 13.71 16.44 9.83
N SER A 904 14.97 16.04 9.97
CA SER A 904 15.41 14.65 10.09
C SER A 904 15.47 14.19 11.55
N ARG A 905 14.70 13.15 11.89
CA ARG A 905 14.32 12.81 13.26
C ARG A 905 14.71 11.42 13.75
N CYS A 906 14.72 10.41 12.88
CA CYS A 906 15.24 9.07 13.19
C CYS A 906 16.20 8.63 12.08
N VAL A 907 17.21 7.82 12.38
CA VAL A 907 18.08 7.20 11.37
C VAL A 907 18.44 5.76 11.73
N VAL A 908 18.45 4.89 10.72
CA VAL A 908 18.91 3.49 10.79
C VAL A 908 19.79 3.15 9.58
N VAL A 909 20.52 2.03 9.67
CA VAL A 909 21.60 1.62 8.77
C VAL A 909 21.38 0.18 8.32
N GLY A 910 21.74 -0.13 7.08
CA GLY A 910 21.73 -1.50 6.53
C GLY A 910 22.28 -1.52 5.11
N ASP A 911 22.61 -2.69 4.57
CA ASP A 911 22.83 -2.86 3.12
C ASP A 911 21.45 -3.12 2.48
N PHE A 912 20.88 -2.10 1.83
CA PHE A 912 19.55 -2.19 1.23
C PHE A 912 19.60 -2.49 -0.27
N ASN A 913 20.79 -2.64 -0.85
CA ASN A 913 21.00 -2.84 -2.29
C ASN A 913 21.84 -4.10 -2.64
N ASN A 914 22.30 -4.82 -1.62
CA ASN A 914 23.15 -6.02 -1.68
C ASN A 914 24.50 -5.80 -2.39
N ASP A 915 25.12 -4.61 -2.26
CA ASP A 915 26.44 -4.28 -2.82
C ASP A 915 27.62 -4.32 -1.81
N ALA A 916 27.35 -4.72 -0.57
CA ALA A 916 28.31 -4.85 0.55
C ALA A 916 28.90 -3.50 1.03
N ARG A 917 28.08 -2.44 0.99
CA ARG A 917 28.35 -1.13 1.60
C ARG A 917 27.14 -0.71 2.44
N LEU A 918 27.37 0.14 3.45
CA LEU A 918 26.30 0.58 4.33
C LEU A 918 25.50 1.75 3.73
N ASP A 919 24.21 1.51 3.50
CA ASP A 919 23.18 2.48 3.14
C ASP A 919 22.45 2.98 4.41
N ILE A 920 21.62 4.03 4.28
CA ILE A 920 20.87 4.61 5.40
C ILE A 920 19.42 5.00 5.08
N VAL A 921 18.61 5.05 6.13
CA VAL A 921 17.21 5.46 6.12
C VAL A 921 16.98 6.54 7.17
N VAL A 922 16.45 7.69 6.77
CA VAL A 922 16.27 8.86 7.64
C VAL A 922 14.78 9.27 7.69
N ALA A 923 14.12 9.02 8.81
CA ALA A 923 12.74 9.46 9.02
C ALA A 923 12.67 10.97 9.29
N SER A 924 11.70 11.67 8.71
CA SER A 924 11.60 13.13 8.77
C SER A 924 10.23 13.64 9.23
N SER A 925 10.20 14.40 10.33
CA SER A 925 8.99 14.87 11.02
C SER A 925 8.05 15.69 10.15
N SER A 926 8.62 16.53 9.28
CA SER A 926 7.94 17.63 8.58
C SER A 926 7.41 17.27 7.19
N VAL A 927 7.78 16.09 6.66
CA VAL A 927 7.44 15.64 5.29
C VAL A 927 6.82 14.23 5.30
N SER A 928 6.44 13.74 6.48
CA SER A 928 5.67 12.51 6.70
C SER A 928 6.26 11.28 5.97
N GLY A 929 7.55 11.02 6.15
CA GLY A 929 8.23 9.98 5.39
C GLY A 929 9.66 9.68 5.80
N VAL A 930 10.21 8.61 5.20
CA VAL A 930 11.61 8.20 5.29
C VAL A 930 12.35 8.51 3.99
N GLY A 931 13.50 9.16 4.08
CA GLY A 931 14.45 9.32 2.97
C GLY A 931 15.45 8.17 2.96
N ILE A 932 15.66 7.55 1.81
CA ILE A 932 16.66 6.50 1.59
C ILE A 932 17.88 7.11 0.92
N PHE A 933 19.08 6.79 1.40
CA PHE A 933 20.33 7.24 0.81
C PHE A 933 21.31 6.08 0.69
N LEU A 934 21.83 5.84 -0.51
CA LEU A 934 22.79 4.77 -0.77
C LEU A 934 24.21 5.24 -0.53
N GLY A 935 25.02 4.41 0.11
CA GLY A 935 26.41 4.67 0.48
C GLY A 935 27.38 4.32 -0.65
N TYR A 936 28.31 5.23 -0.97
CA TYR A 936 29.33 4.95 -1.97
C TYR A 936 30.56 4.19 -1.44
N GLY A 937 30.62 3.86 -0.14
CA GLY A 937 31.79 3.19 0.47
C GLY A 937 33.01 4.11 0.52
N ASN A 938 32.76 5.39 0.85
CA ASN A 938 33.79 6.42 1.04
C ASN A 938 33.33 7.52 2.01
N GLY A 939 32.30 7.25 2.84
CA GLY A 939 31.70 8.23 3.73
C GLY A 939 30.71 9.21 3.09
N SER A 940 30.34 9.03 1.81
CA SER A 940 29.39 9.89 1.11
C SER A 940 28.17 9.13 0.58
N PHE A 941 27.02 9.80 0.60
CA PHE A 941 25.70 9.22 0.30
C PHE A 941 24.98 9.92 -0.86
N SER A 942 24.16 9.17 -1.61
CA SER A 942 23.25 9.68 -2.62
C SER A 942 21.80 9.41 -2.27
N LYS A 943 20.94 10.43 -2.30
CA LYS A 943 19.49 10.27 -2.04
C LYS A 943 18.84 9.47 -3.17
N GLN A 944 18.29 8.31 -2.84
CA GLN A 944 17.65 7.38 -3.77
C GLN A 944 16.15 7.64 -3.90
N GLY A 945 15.51 8.02 -2.80
CA GLY A 945 14.09 8.35 -2.78
C GLY A 945 13.63 8.87 -1.42
N THR A 946 12.40 9.37 -1.36
CA THR A 946 11.67 9.57 -0.09
C THR A 946 10.33 8.85 -0.22
N TYR A 947 10.04 7.99 0.74
CA TYR A 947 8.82 7.20 0.81
C TYR A 947 7.95 7.78 1.92
N SER A 948 6.73 8.19 1.56
CA SER A 948 5.77 8.71 2.54
C SER A 948 5.35 7.61 3.51
N THR A 949 5.67 7.82 4.78
CA THR A 949 5.19 7.03 5.92
C THR A 949 4.02 7.81 6.52
N GLY A 950 3.90 7.87 7.85
CA GLY A 950 2.95 8.76 8.52
C GLY A 950 3.50 10.12 8.90
N PHE A 951 2.62 10.99 9.38
CA PHE A 951 2.98 12.25 10.03
C PHE A 951 3.87 12.02 11.27
N PHE A 952 4.86 12.90 11.42
CA PHE A 952 5.74 12.99 12.59
C PHE A 952 6.45 11.66 12.96
N PRO A 953 7.22 11.01 12.06
CA PRO A 953 7.96 9.81 12.40
C PRO A 953 9.13 10.05 13.37
N VAL A 954 9.39 9.05 14.22
CA VAL A 954 10.23 9.20 15.42
C VAL A 954 11.17 8.04 15.75
N SER A 955 10.84 6.81 15.36
CA SER A 955 11.66 5.63 15.62
C SER A 955 11.51 4.63 14.49
N VAL A 956 12.56 3.85 14.25
CA VAL A 956 12.69 2.97 13.09
C VAL A 956 13.47 1.71 13.48
N ALA A 957 13.09 0.55 12.94
CA ALA A 957 13.85 -0.71 13.00
C ALA A 957 14.05 -1.32 11.60
N VAL A 958 14.93 -2.31 11.49
CA VAL A 958 15.37 -2.93 10.23
C VAL A 958 15.53 -4.44 10.44
N GLY A 959 15.16 -5.24 9.44
CA GLY A 959 15.36 -6.70 9.43
C GLY A 959 14.85 -7.30 8.12
N ASP A 960 15.15 -8.57 7.84
CA ASP A 960 14.46 -9.32 6.77
C ASP A 960 13.15 -9.84 7.33
N PHE A 961 12.11 -9.02 7.21
CA PHE A 961 10.80 -9.24 7.80
C PHE A 961 9.89 -10.13 6.94
N ASN A 962 10.42 -10.56 5.81
CA ASN A 962 9.68 -11.22 4.75
C ASN A 962 10.38 -12.51 4.26
N ASN A 963 11.54 -12.83 4.84
CA ASN A 963 12.39 -13.98 4.62
C ASN A 963 12.79 -14.20 3.14
N ASP A 964 13.10 -13.11 2.42
CA ASP A 964 13.56 -13.17 1.02
C ASP A 964 15.03 -12.82 0.78
N GLY A 965 15.80 -12.66 1.86
CA GLY A 965 17.24 -12.39 1.87
C GLY A 965 17.59 -10.92 1.71
N ARG A 966 16.70 -10.00 2.07
CA ARG A 966 16.83 -8.55 1.86
C ARG A 966 16.29 -7.77 3.05
N LEU A 967 16.90 -6.61 3.33
CA LEU A 967 16.51 -5.79 4.47
C LEU A 967 15.28 -4.91 4.17
N ASP A 968 14.32 -4.99 5.08
CA ASP A 968 13.08 -4.21 5.16
C ASP A 968 13.18 -3.15 6.27
N ILE A 969 12.24 -2.19 6.30
CA ILE A 969 12.22 -1.09 7.29
C ILE A 969 10.89 -1.07 8.03
N LEU A 970 10.92 -0.75 9.32
CA LEU A 970 9.76 -0.52 10.19
C LEU A 970 9.81 0.90 10.79
N VAL A 971 8.74 1.70 10.76
CA VAL A 971 8.79 3.16 11.11
C VAL A 971 7.61 3.60 11.98
N ALA A 972 7.84 3.97 13.24
CA ALA A 972 6.87 4.60 14.14
C ALA A 972 6.55 6.07 13.77
N ASN A 973 5.26 6.38 13.61
CA ASN A 973 4.73 7.68 13.17
C ASN A 973 3.92 8.34 14.31
N ASN A 974 4.60 9.11 15.16
CA ASN A 974 4.10 9.65 16.44
C ASN A 974 2.92 10.63 16.33
N GLY A 975 2.63 11.12 15.12
CA GLY A 975 1.51 12.02 14.84
C GLY A 975 0.53 11.46 13.81
N ASP A 976 0.64 10.17 13.50
CA ASP A 976 -0.22 9.41 12.58
C ASP A 976 -0.57 8.02 13.13
N ASP A 977 -0.21 7.77 14.40
CA ASP A 977 -0.60 6.65 15.24
C ASP A 977 -0.55 5.28 14.55
N THR A 978 0.51 5.13 13.76
CA THR A 978 0.81 3.99 12.89
C THR A 978 2.29 3.69 12.92
N VAL A 979 2.62 2.42 12.68
CA VAL A 979 3.94 1.99 12.26
C VAL A 979 3.89 1.58 10.80
N SER A 980 4.82 2.07 9.99
CA SER A 980 4.92 1.76 8.55
C SER A 980 6.01 0.72 8.31
N VAL A 981 5.68 -0.43 7.72
CA VAL A 981 6.67 -1.36 7.15
C VAL A 981 6.89 -1.02 5.67
N LEU A 982 8.14 -1.05 5.22
CA LEU A 982 8.54 -0.89 3.82
C LEU A 982 9.36 -2.13 3.43
N PHE A 983 8.87 -2.90 2.46
CA PHE A 983 9.57 -4.12 2.03
C PHE A 983 10.66 -3.80 0.98
N GLY A 984 11.90 -4.20 1.26
CA GLY A 984 13.09 -3.92 0.48
C GLY A 984 13.16 -4.75 -0.80
N SER A 985 13.37 -4.09 -1.93
CA SER A 985 13.59 -4.79 -3.21
C SER A 985 15.04 -5.25 -3.41
N GLY A 986 15.95 -4.95 -2.47
CA GLY A 986 17.36 -5.37 -2.51
C GLY A 986 18.14 -4.71 -3.64
N ASN A 987 17.79 -3.46 -3.95
CA ASN A 987 18.48 -2.58 -4.90
C ASN A 987 18.46 -1.11 -4.45
N GLY A 988 18.25 -0.87 -3.15
CA GLY A 988 18.11 0.46 -2.56
C GLY A 988 16.71 1.09 -2.71
N SER A 989 15.76 0.39 -3.35
CA SER A 989 14.36 0.82 -3.43
C SER A 989 13.45 -0.08 -2.60
N PHE A 990 12.39 0.52 -2.05
CA PHE A 990 11.37 -0.17 -1.27
C PHE A 990 10.04 -0.16 -2.02
N ALA A 991 9.29 -1.23 -1.85
CA ALA A 991 7.94 -1.42 -2.36
C ALA A 991 7.02 -1.81 -1.21
N ASN A 992 5.71 -1.81 -1.46
CA ASN A 992 4.70 -2.31 -0.52
C ASN A 992 4.85 -1.70 0.90
N LEU A 993 4.61 -0.39 0.99
CA LEU A 993 4.45 0.30 2.28
C LEU A 993 3.14 -0.18 2.93
N TYR A 994 3.24 -1.02 3.96
CA TYR A 994 2.10 -1.38 4.80
C TYR A 994 2.12 -0.57 6.08
N LYS A 995 1.09 0.26 6.29
CA LYS A 995 0.86 0.90 7.59
C LYS A 995 0.02 -0.02 8.46
N TYR A 996 0.46 -0.19 9.69
CA TYR A 996 -0.24 -0.89 10.74
C TYR A 996 -0.52 0.12 11.85
N SER A 997 -1.78 0.36 12.17
CA SER A 997 -2.12 1.25 13.28
C SER A 997 -1.55 0.70 14.59
N THR A 998 -0.99 1.63 15.35
CA THR A 998 -0.54 1.42 16.72
C THR A 998 -1.47 2.27 17.59
N GLY A 999 -0.96 3.32 18.21
CA GLY A 999 -1.80 4.38 18.75
C GLY A 999 -1.01 5.39 19.56
N SER A 1000 -1.70 6.31 20.22
CA SER A 1000 -1.20 7.67 20.49
C SER A 1000 0.29 7.78 20.82
N GLY A 1001 0.96 8.39 19.86
CA GLY A 1001 2.37 8.71 19.91
C GLY A 1001 3.29 7.49 19.90
N PRO A 1002 3.21 6.54 18.95
CA PRO A 1002 4.26 5.52 18.79
C PRO A 1002 5.62 6.21 18.77
N ASN A 1003 6.51 5.84 19.68
CA ASN A 1003 7.81 6.48 19.84
C ASN A 1003 9.00 5.53 19.93
N SER A 1004 8.81 4.21 20.06
CA SER A 1004 9.88 3.28 19.68
C SER A 1004 9.44 1.93 19.16
N VAL A 1005 10.41 1.15 18.69
CA VAL A 1005 10.24 -0.20 18.17
C VAL A 1005 11.45 -1.07 18.49
N ALA A 1006 11.26 -2.39 18.51
CA ALA A 1006 12.33 -3.38 18.50
C ALA A 1006 11.83 -4.70 17.91
N VAL A 1007 12.71 -5.68 17.73
CA VAL A 1007 12.47 -6.86 16.90
C VAL A 1007 13.17 -8.07 17.50
N THR A 1008 12.47 -9.21 17.61
CA THR A 1008 13.07 -10.54 17.84
C THR A 1008 12.07 -11.64 17.47
N ASP A 1009 12.51 -12.89 17.43
CA ASP A 1009 11.65 -14.06 17.25
C ASP A 1009 11.04 -14.46 18.62
N PHE A 1010 9.73 -14.36 18.75
CA PHE A 1010 9.00 -14.64 19.99
C PHE A 1010 8.32 -16.02 20.03
N ASN A 1011 8.37 -16.78 18.92
CA ASN A 1011 7.75 -18.11 18.79
C ASN A 1011 8.76 -19.21 18.40
N ASN A 1012 10.05 -18.85 18.29
CA ASN A 1012 11.12 -19.70 17.78
C ASN A 1012 10.80 -20.32 16.39
N ASP A 1013 9.99 -19.65 15.56
CA ASP A 1013 9.63 -20.11 14.20
C ASP A 1013 10.61 -19.65 13.11
N THR A 1014 11.69 -18.96 13.51
CA THR A 1014 12.77 -18.38 12.70
C THR A 1014 12.36 -17.17 11.87
N GLN A 1015 11.30 -16.47 12.28
CA GLN A 1015 10.82 -15.24 11.66
C GLN A 1015 10.87 -14.08 12.65
N LEU A 1016 11.12 -12.89 12.12
CA LEU A 1016 11.24 -11.70 12.96
C LEU A 1016 9.86 -11.14 13.26
N ASP A 1017 9.52 -11.10 14.54
CA ASP A 1017 8.40 -10.34 15.08
C ASP A 1017 8.91 -8.98 15.58
N PHE A 1018 8.04 -7.97 15.68
CA PHE A 1018 8.41 -6.67 16.28
C PHE A 1018 7.46 -6.22 17.36
N VAL A 1019 7.94 -5.27 18.14
CA VAL A 1019 7.29 -4.68 19.31
C VAL A 1019 7.34 -3.17 19.21
N VAL A 1020 6.24 -2.44 19.47
CA VAL A 1020 6.16 -0.96 19.34
C VAL A 1020 5.80 -0.26 20.64
N ALA A 1021 6.70 0.58 21.11
CA ALA A 1021 6.48 1.57 22.12
C ALA A 1021 5.87 2.89 21.68
N ASN A 1022 5.15 3.55 22.57
CA ASN A 1022 4.28 4.68 22.33
C ASN A 1022 4.35 5.64 23.57
N TRP A 1023 4.13 6.94 23.41
CA TRP A 1023 4.57 7.90 24.43
C TRP A 1023 3.55 8.11 25.52
N TYR A 1024 2.52 8.91 25.25
CA TYR A 1024 1.70 9.43 26.32
C TYR A 1024 0.88 8.34 26.99
N ASP A 1025 0.86 7.13 26.40
CA ASP A 1025 0.46 5.93 27.11
C ASP A 1025 1.17 4.56 26.80
N SER A 1026 2.50 4.54 26.63
CA SER A 1026 3.42 3.38 26.72
C SER A 1026 3.76 2.49 25.52
N THR A 1027 2.92 1.57 25.02
CA THR A 1027 3.31 0.70 23.88
C THR A 1027 4.37 -0.39 24.10
N ILE A 1028 4.18 -1.62 23.57
CA ILE A 1028 5.20 -2.54 23.05
C ILE A 1028 4.61 -3.31 21.85
N ASN A 1029 3.48 -2.92 21.23
CA ASN A 1029 2.69 -3.67 20.21
C ASN A 1029 3.40 -4.91 19.64
N VAL A 1030 3.21 -6.15 20.11
CA VAL A 1030 3.87 -7.25 19.37
C VAL A 1030 3.14 -7.36 18.02
N PHE A 1031 3.89 -7.69 16.98
CA PHE A 1031 3.49 -7.85 15.59
C PHE A 1031 4.27 -9.04 15.04
N SER A 1032 3.62 -10.14 14.64
CA SER A 1032 4.33 -11.35 14.21
C SER A 1032 4.61 -11.37 12.73
N GLY A 1033 5.86 -11.65 12.35
CA GLY A 1033 6.27 -11.91 10.98
C GLY A 1033 5.78 -13.28 10.51
N TYR A 1034 5.31 -13.34 9.27
CA TYR A 1034 5.00 -14.60 8.58
C TYR A 1034 5.62 -14.60 7.18
N ALA A 1035 6.04 -15.78 6.69
CA ALA A 1035 6.85 -15.99 5.49
C ALA A 1035 6.17 -15.55 4.18
N ASN A 1036 4.93 -15.10 4.30
CA ASN A 1036 4.08 -14.55 3.27
C ASN A 1036 4.17 -13.02 3.20
N LYS A 1037 5.24 -12.43 3.75
CA LYS A 1037 5.58 -10.99 3.68
C LYS A 1037 4.57 -10.06 4.34
N ASN A 1038 4.14 -10.37 5.56
CA ASN A 1038 3.31 -9.47 6.34
C ASN A 1038 3.52 -9.68 7.83
N PHE A 1039 3.41 -8.57 8.56
CA PHE A 1039 3.28 -8.61 9.99
C PHE A 1039 1.82 -8.63 10.41
N LYS A 1040 1.43 -9.68 11.11
CA LYS A 1040 0.13 -9.75 11.78
C LYS A 1040 0.27 -8.96 13.07
N TYR A 1041 -0.54 -7.90 13.27
CA TYR A 1041 -0.65 -7.31 14.62
C TYR A 1041 -0.93 -8.45 15.61
N LEU A 1042 -0.10 -8.51 16.65
CA LEU A 1042 0.03 -9.68 17.49
C LEU A 1042 -0.38 -9.46 18.94
N THR A 1043 -0.20 -8.31 19.62
CA THR A 1043 -0.70 -8.06 21.01
C THR A 1043 -0.46 -6.65 21.59
N THR A 1044 -1.21 -6.29 22.66
CA THR A 1044 -1.07 -5.08 23.50
C THR A 1044 -1.89 -5.11 24.80
N LEU A 1045 -1.51 -4.33 25.83
CA LEU A 1045 -1.62 -4.68 27.24
C LEU A 1045 -1.75 -3.36 28.21
N ILE A 1046 -2.37 -3.24 29.43
CA ILE A 1046 -2.29 -2.17 30.57
C ILE A 1046 -1.28 -2.24 31.86
N THR A 1047 -0.13 -1.50 32.02
CA THR A 1047 1.03 -1.61 33.03
C THR A 1047 0.79 -0.92 34.38
N GLY A 1048 -0.03 0.11 34.53
CA GLY A 1048 -0.74 0.85 33.53
C GLY A 1048 -1.25 2.15 34.08
N ASN A 1049 -2.54 2.22 34.41
CA ASN A 1049 -3.26 3.47 34.41
C ASN A 1049 -2.58 4.55 35.20
N THR A 1050 -2.88 5.77 34.81
CA THR A 1050 -2.26 6.95 35.36
C THR A 1050 -0.76 7.06 35.00
N SER A 1051 -0.02 5.96 34.93
CA SER A 1051 1.41 5.79 34.65
C SER A 1051 2.35 6.99 34.87
N HIS A 1052 3.08 7.38 33.82
CA HIS A 1052 4.54 7.50 33.78
C HIS A 1052 5.25 6.12 33.67
N PRO A 1053 5.48 5.61 32.44
CA PRO A 1053 6.03 4.28 32.17
C PRO A 1053 7.56 4.38 32.07
N ARG A 1054 8.20 3.73 31.08
CA ARG A 1054 9.25 4.36 30.22
C ARG A 1054 10.03 3.52 29.18
N ALA A 1055 10.09 2.17 29.11
CA ALA A 1055 11.02 1.45 28.18
C ALA A 1055 10.73 -0.06 27.86
N PHE A 1056 11.35 -0.71 26.83
CA PHE A 1056 11.32 -2.19 26.60
C PHE A 1056 12.40 -2.88 25.68
N VAL A 1057 12.71 -4.19 25.87
CA VAL A 1057 13.29 -5.30 25.01
C VAL A 1057 13.54 -6.55 25.91
N VAL A 1058 14.40 -7.55 25.69
CA VAL A 1058 14.00 -9.00 25.79
C VAL A 1058 15.12 -10.06 26.07
N ASP A 1059 14.91 -11.04 26.98
CA ASP A 1059 15.38 -12.49 27.03
C ASP A 1059 14.89 -13.19 28.37
N ASP A 1060 15.05 -14.52 28.57
CA ASP A 1060 14.39 -15.53 29.47
C ASP A 1060 14.53 -15.40 31.03
N PHE A 1061 13.41 -15.38 31.78
CA PHE A 1061 13.38 -15.21 33.27
C PHE A 1061 13.06 -16.47 34.12
N ASN A 1062 12.91 -17.66 33.55
CA ASN A 1062 12.72 -18.92 34.31
C ASN A 1062 13.60 -20.08 33.82
N ASN A 1063 14.53 -19.79 32.91
CA ASN A 1063 15.35 -20.75 32.20
C ASN A 1063 14.50 -21.78 31.43
N ASP A 1064 13.38 -21.37 30.81
CA ASP A 1064 12.54 -22.21 29.95
C ASP A 1064 12.78 -22.08 28.43
N THR A 1065 13.76 -21.26 28.05
CA THR A 1065 14.31 -21.01 26.70
C THR A 1065 13.40 -20.22 25.76
N HIS A 1066 12.50 -19.40 26.30
CA HIS A 1066 11.67 -18.47 25.52
C HIS A 1066 11.97 -17.00 25.87
N MET A 1067 11.84 -16.14 24.85
CA MET A 1067 12.28 -14.75 24.90
C MET A 1067 11.25 -13.84 25.57
N ASP A 1068 11.65 -13.16 26.64
CA ASP A 1068 10.74 -12.47 27.54
C ASP A 1068 11.02 -10.95 27.66
N ILE A 1069 10.02 -10.05 27.54
CA ILE A 1069 10.14 -8.60 27.17
C ILE A 1069 9.97 -7.51 28.29
N ALA A 1070 11.01 -6.87 28.80
CA ALA A 1070 11.04 -5.89 29.90
C ALA A 1070 10.26 -4.51 29.78
N VAL A 1071 9.81 -3.87 30.90
CA VAL A 1071 9.08 -2.57 31.09
C VAL A 1071 9.06 -2.04 32.54
N LEU A 1072 9.26 -0.72 32.72
CA LEU A 1072 9.02 0.03 33.97
C LEU A 1072 8.47 1.43 33.71
N ASN A 1073 7.16 1.59 33.90
CA ASN A 1073 6.59 2.10 35.16
C ASN A 1073 7.46 2.98 36.08
N SER A 1074 8.19 3.98 35.59
CA SER A 1074 9.12 4.71 36.45
C SER A 1074 8.40 5.44 37.60
N GLY A 1075 8.33 4.90 38.83
CA GLY A 1075 7.60 5.57 39.89
C GLY A 1075 7.58 5.02 41.32
N THR A 1076 6.98 5.80 42.22
CA THR A 1076 7.08 5.62 43.67
C THR A 1076 6.47 4.33 44.19
N ASN A 1077 7.31 3.43 44.72
CA ASN A 1077 6.90 2.28 45.51
C ASN A 1077 5.90 1.30 44.85
N ASN A 1078 6.12 0.97 43.59
CA ASN A 1078 5.54 -0.19 42.90
C ASN A 1078 6.62 -0.88 42.06
N ILE A 1079 6.42 -2.17 41.80
CA ILE A 1079 6.64 -2.81 40.49
C ILE A 1079 5.63 -3.97 40.33
N GLY A 1080 5.31 -4.42 39.10
CA GLY A 1080 4.81 -5.77 38.72
C GLY A 1080 5.66 -6.36 37.55
N ILE A 1081 5.55 -7.63 37.05
CA ILE A 1081 5.95 -8.17 35.67
C ILE A 1081 5.55 -9.75 35.38
N PHE A 1082 5.23 -10.24 34.13
CA PHE A 1082 4.65 -11.53 33.46
C PHE A 1082 5.43 -12.91 33.13
N LEU A 1083 4.85 -14.01 32.54
CA LEU A 1083 5.47 -15.26 31.92
C LEU A 1083 5.14 -15.56 30.45
N GLY A 1084 6.18 -15.77 29.64
CA GLY A 1084 6.18 -16.15 28.23
C GLY A 1084 5.97 -17.62 27.94
N PHE A 1085 5.87 -17.92 26.65
CA PHE A 1085 5.51 -19.25 26.17
C PHE A 1085 6.20 -19.70 24.86
N GLY A 1086 7.04 -18.87 24.24
CA GLY A 1086 7.67 -19.25 22.96
C GLY A 1086 6.67 -19.50 21.84
N ASN A 1087 5.56 -18.77 21.86
CA ASN A 1087 4.51 -18.78 20.85
C ASN A 1087 3.86 -17.39 20.71
N ASN A 1088 4.63 -16.34 21.01
CA ASN A 1088 4.21 -14.94 20.98
C ASN A 1088 3.23 -14.50 22.07
N SER A 1089 3.22 -15.19 23.23
CA SER A 1089 2.33 -14.86 24.35
C SER A 1089 3.01 -14.92 25.73
N PHE A 1090 2.54 -14.06 26.67
CA PHE A 1090 3.31 -13.53 27.81
C PHE A 1090 2.44 -12.98 28.99
N ALA A 1091 2.22 -13.60 30.18
CA ALA A 1091 1.49 -12.89 31.30
C ALA A 1091 1.85 -12.95 32.79
N ASN A 1092 1.54 -11.79 33.37
CA ASN A 1092 1.07 -11.41 34.69
C ASN A 1092 1.92 -10.46 35.56
N GLN A 1093 1.83 -9.14 35.29
CA GLN A 1093 2.69 -8.08 35.84
C GLN A 1093 2.46 -7.77 37.35
N THR A 1094 2.94 -8.62 38.26
CA THR A 1094 2.50 -8.67 39.69
C THR A 1094 2.92 -7.55 40.69
N THR A 1095 3.71 -7.79 41.77
CA THR A 1095 3.77 -6.84 42.93
C THR A 1095 5.08 -6.83 43.75
N TYR A 1096 6.09 -6.01 43.39
CA TYR A 1096 7.35 -5.82 44.15
C TYR A 1096 7.75 -4.34 44.22
N SER A 1097 7.21 -3.57 45.16
CA SER A 1097 7.51 -2.14 45.30
C SER A 1097 8.99 -1.75 45.37
N THR A 1098 9.40 -0.72 44.63
CA THR A 1098 10.67 0.02 44.80
C THR A 1098 10.62 1.05 45.93
N GLY A 1099 11.65 1.89 46.06
CA GLY A 1099 11.52 3.19 46.72
C GLY A 1099 10.91 4.25 45.78
N SER A 1100 11.07 5.51 46.15
CA SER A 1100 10.50 6.63 45.41
C SER A 1100 11.22 6.85 44.09
N VAL A 1101 10.64 6.24 43.07
CA VAL A 1101 10.98 6.37 41.66
C VAL A 1101 12.27 5.66 41.28
N PRO A 1102 12.17 4.40 40.82
CA PRO A 1102 13.11 3.85 39.87
C PRO A 1102 12.88 4.50 38.51
N CYS A 1103 13.93 4.54 37.71
CA CYS A 1103 13.77 4.61 36.26
C CYS A 1103 14.75 3.69 35.53
N SER A 1104 15.28 2.58 36.10
CA SER A 1104 16.03 1.58 35.30
C SER A 1104 16.32 0.21 35.93
N LEU A 1105 17.18 -0.64 35.36
CA LEU A 1105 17.98 -1.70 35.99
C LEU A 1105 19.24 -2.15 35.17
N VAL A 1106 19.93 -3.22 35.61
CA VAL A 1106 21.02 -4.00 34.97
C VAL A 1106 20.66 -5.51 35.16
N VAL A 1107 21.46 -6.51 34.79
CA VAL A 1107 21.26 -7.95 35.08
C VAL A 1107 22.51 -8.58 35.70
N GLY A 1108 22.34 -9.72 36.38
CA GLY A 1108 23.38 -10.63 36.89
C GLY A 1108 23.06 -11.20 38.29
N ASP A 1109 23.58 -12.40 38.57
CA ASP A 1109 23.39 -13.20 39.78
C ASP A 1109 24.25 -12.70 40.98
N LEU A 1110 23.62 -12.19 42.05
CA LEU A 1110 24.28 -11.66 43.25
C LEU A 1110 24.63 -12.74 44.28
N ASN A 1111 23.99 -13.91 44.21
CA ASN A 1111 24.10 -14.96 45.22
C ASN A 1111 24.78 -16.25 44.69
N ASN A 1112 25.17 -16.27 43.42
CA ASN A 1112 25.80 -17.37 42.69
C ASN A 1112 24.98 -18.67 42.68
N ASP A 1113 23.66 -18.59 42.54
CA ASP A 1113 22.78 -19.77 42.38
C ASP A 1113 22.29 -20.05 40.95
N ASN A 1114 22.93 -19.40 39.97
CA ASN A 1114 22.68 -19.41 38.52
C ASN A 1114 21.27 -18.90 38.16
N ARG A 1115 20.86 -17.84 38.84
CA ARG A 1115 19.63 -17.07 38.61
C ARG A 1115 19.99 -15.62 38.80
N LEU A 1116 19.47 -14.75 37.96
CA LEU A 1116 19.85 -13.34 37.97
C LEU A 1116 19.11 -12.62 39.13
N ASP A 1117 19.71 -11.58 39.74
CA ASP A 1117 19.28 -10.98 41.03
C ASP A 1117 19.22 -9.43 41.04
N ILE A 1118 18.18 -8.83 41.62
CA ILE A 1118 17.75 -7.44 41.34
C ILE A 1118 18.15 -6.40 42.37
N ILE A 1119 18.33 -5.13 41.97
CA ILE A 1119 18.65 -3.99 42.86
C ILE A 1119 18.07 -2.65 42.33
N VAL A 1120 17.65 -1.69 43.16
CA VAL A 1120 17.09 -0.36 42.72
C VAL A 1120 18.12 0.78 42.59
N ALA A 1121 17.82 1.87 41.87
CA ALA A 1121 18.20 3.23 42.26
C ALA A 1121 16.97 4.15 42.26
N ASN A 1122 16.70 4.77 43.41
CA ASN A 1122 15.48 5.53 43.67
C ASN A 1122 15.76 7.02 43.72
N ALA A 1123 15.42 7.76 42.66
CA ALA A 1123 15.77 9.17 42.53
C ALA A 1123 15.25 10.05 43.68
N ASN A 1124 14.04 9.85 44.20
CA ASN A 1124 13.59 10.66 45.36
C ASN A 1124 14.10 10.12 46.71
N ASP A 1125 14.23 8.80 46.87
CA ASP A 1125 14.50 8.17 48.18
C ASP A 1125 15.96 7.96 48.53
N SER A 1126 16.92 8.43 47.72
CA SER A 1126 18.34 8.46 48.10
C SER A 1126 18.91 7.07 48.48
N SER A 1127 18.42 6.02 47.82
CA SER A 1127 18.64 4.62 48.18
C SER A 1127 18.55 3.67 46.99
N ILE A 1128 19.10 2.47 47.18
CA ILE A 1128 19.00 1.31 46.29
C ILE A 1128 18.23 0.19 46.98
N SER A 1129 17.67 -0.78 46.25
CA SER A 1129 16.85 -1.85 46.86
C SER A 1129 17.02 -3.21 46.19
N VAL A 1130 17.66 -4.16 46.88
CA VAL A 1130 17.99 -5.50 46.40
C VAL A 1130 16.80 -6.46 46.51
N PHE A 1131 16.67 -7.44 45.62
CA PHE A 1131 15.67 -8.49 45.62
C PHE A 1131 16.27 -9.72 44.92
N LEU A 1132 16.33 -10.91 45.55
CA LEU A 1132 17.02 -12.09 44.98
C LEU A 1132 16.06 -13.05 44.28
N GLY A 1133 16.47 -13.72 43.21
CA GLY A 1133 15.64 -14.54 42.34
C GLY A 1133 15.53 -16.00 42.72
N TYR A 1134 14.33 -16.55 42.51
CA TYR A 1134 14.06 -17.97 42.70
C TYR A 1134 14.10 -18.79 41.38
N GLY A 1135 14.44 -18.15 40.25
CA GLY A 1135 14.71 -18.82 38.96
C GLY A 1135 13.46 -19.42 38.32
N ASN A 1136 12.32 -18.79 38.60
CA ASN A 1136 10.98 -19.22 38.21
C ASN A 1136 10.08 -18.01 37.89
N GLY A 1137 10.69 -16.85 37.68
CA GLY A 1137 10.04 -15.55 37.64
C GLY A 1137 9.73 -14.84 38.97
N SER A 1138 9.82 -15.44 40.16
CA SER A 1138 9.55 -14.72 41.44
C SER A 1138 10.78 -14.40 42.33
N LEU A 1139 10.84 -13.20 42.95
CA LEU A 1139 11.95 -12.77 43.83
C LEU A 1139 11.61 -12.86 45.32
N ALA A 1140 12.64 -12.71 46.14
CA ALA A 1140 12.59 -12.36 47.55
C ALA A 1140 12.12 -10.90 47.80
N THR A 1141 11.70 -10.63 49.03
CA THR A 1141 11.32 -9.28 49.49
C THR A 1141 12.47 -8.27 49.43
N GLN A 1142 12.15 -7.06 48.99
CA GLN A 1142 13.02 -5.88 48.93
C GLN A 1142 13.90 -5.68 50.17
N THR A 1143 15.22 -5.68 49.98
CA THR A 1143 16.22 -5.25 50.97
C THR A 1143 16.78 -3.89 50.56
N THR A 1144 16.38 -2.83 51.25
CA THR A 1144 16.75 -1.44 50.92
C THR A 1144 18.05 -1.01 51.61
N TYR A 1145 18.96 -0.41 50.84
CA TYR A 1145 20.21 0.15 51.32
C TYR A 1145 20.25 1.67 51.07
N SER A 1146 20.30 2.45 52.15
CA SER A 1146 20.37 3.91 52.10
C SER A 1146 21.79 4.39 51.79
N ILE A 1147 21.90 5.51 51.04
CA ILE A 1147 23.18 6.13 50.67
C ILE A 1147 23.47 7.30 51.62
N GLU A 1148 23.18 8.53 51.18
CA GLU A 1148 23.24 9.77 51.96
C GLU A 1148 22.01 10.62 51.62
N SER A 1149 21.53 11.43 52.57
CA SER A 1149 20.30 12.22 52.41
C SER A 1149 20.39 13.26 51.29
N ASN A 1150 19.32 13.38 50.49
CA ASN A 1150 19.21 14.28 49.33
C ASN A 1150 20.23 13.97 48.24
N SER A 1151 20.48 12.69 47.96
CA SER A 1151 21.51 12.31 46.98
C SER A 1151 20.99 12.24 45.54
N GLU A 1152 19.69 12.03 45.31
CA GLU A 1152 19.06 11.81 43.99
C GLU A 1152 19.75 10.75 43.10
N PRO A 1153 19.66 9.45 43.44
CA PRO A 1153 20.12 8.33 42.63
C PRO A 1153 19.49 8.34 41.24
N CYS A 1154 20.29 8.71 40.26
CA CYS A 1154 19.89 8.72 38.88
C CYS A 1154 20.55 7.57 38.13
N SER A 1155 21.52 6.89 38.73
CA SER A 1155 22.14 5.77 38.05
C SER A 1155 22.75 4.69 38.91
N VAL A 1156 22.90 3.45 38.42
CA VAL A 1156 23.46 2.31 39.14
C VAL A 1156 23.76 1.09 38.22
N ALA A 1157 24.89 0.41 38.44
CA ALA A 1157 25.33 -0.79 37.71
C ALA A 1157 25.82 -1.93 38.62
N ILE A 1158 26.17 -3.08 38.02
CA ILE A 1158 26.89 -4.18 38.71
C ILE A 1158 28.15 -4.66 38.01
N GLY A 1159 28.95 -5.36 38.80
CA GLY A 1159 30.10 -6.16 38.41
C GLY A 1159 30.82 -6.63 39.67
N ASP A 1160 31.59 -7.72 39.62
CA ASP A 1160 32.55 -8.09 40.66
C ASP A 1160 33.73 -7.08 40.68
N PHE A 1161 33.57 -5.94 41.37
CA PHE A 1161 34.64 -4.95 41.45
C PHE A 1161 35.86 -5.50 42.18
N ASN A 1162 35.63 -6.31 43.21
CA ASN A 1162 36.69 -6.68 44.16
C ASN A 1162 37.45 -7.97 43.79
N ASN A 1163 37.05 -8.64 42.70
CA ASN A 1163 37.60 -9.88 42.16
C ASN A 1163 37.45 -11.10 43.10
N ASP A 1164 36.38 -11.16 43.90
CA ASP A 1164 36.06 -12.33 44.74
C ASP A 1164 35.03 -13.29 44.13
N ALA A 1165 34.66 -13.07 42.86
CA ALA A 1165 33.66 -13.79 42.08
C ALA A 1165 32.23 -13.66 42.66
N VAL A 1166 31.92 -12.50 43.24
CA VAL A 1166 30.59 -12.10 43.70
C VAL A 1166 30.25 -10.75 43.08
N LEU A 1167 29.03 -10.57 42.58
CA LEU A 1167 28.62 -9.31 41.97
C LEU A 1167 28.42 -8.20 43.04
N ASP A 1168 29.09 -7.08 42.83
CA ASP A 1168 28.99 -5.86 43.61
C ASP A 1168 28.11 -4.82 42.88
N ILE A 1169 27.77 -3.71 43.55
CA ILE A 1169 26.83 -2.68 43.04
C ILE A 1169 27.38 -1.27 43.20
N ILE A 1170 27.13 -0.41 42.23
CA ILE A 1170 27.50 1.00 42.28
C ILE A 1170 26.41 1.95 41.84
N VAL A 1171 26.26 3.10 42.50
CA VAL A 1171 25.20 4.11 42.31
C VAL A 1171 25.78 5.51 42.03
N ALA A 1172 25.28 6.27 41.06
CA ALA A 1172 25.52 7.70 40.89
C ALA A 1172 24.32 8.55 41.35
N ASN A 1173 24.63 9.57 42.15
CA ASN A 1173 23.64 10.36 42.85
C ASN A 1173 23.78 11.86 42.56
N ARG A 1174 22.79 12.41 41.84
CA ARG A 1174 22.77 13.74 41.21
C ARG A 1174 22.89 14.90 42.18
N LEU A 1175 21.99 15.00 43.15
CA LEU A 1175 21.98 16.09 44.14
C LEU A 1175 23.05 15.91 45.21
N GLY A 1176 23.44 14.66 45.48
CA GLY A 1176 24.49 14.28 46.42
C GLY A 1176 25.89 14.52 45.89
N LYS A 1177 26.02 14.70 44.56
CA LYS A 1177 27.30 14.93 43.88
C LYS A 1177 28.33 13.83 44.17
N ASN A 1178 27.85 12.61 44.35
CA ASN A 1178 28.67 11.48 44.79
C ASN A 1178 28.27 10.16 44.12
N ILE A 1179 29.12 9.16 44.32
CA ILE A 1179 28.96 7.80 43.83
C ILE A 1179 29.12 6.85 45.02
N ALA A 1180 28.28 5.84 45.14
CA ALA A 1180 28.30 4.90 46.27
C ALA A 1180 28.53 3.46 45.78
N ILE A 1181 29.54 2.78 46.34
CA ILE A 1181 29.83 1.36 46.08
C ILE A 1181 29.38 0.52 47.28
N PHE A 1182 28.63 -0.54 46.97
CA PHE A 1182 28.18 -1.57 47.88
C PHE A 1182 28.81 -2.89 47.44
N LEU A 1183 29.60 -3.53 48.32
CA LEU A 1183 30.18 -4.84 48.03
C LEU A 1183 29.24 -5.95 48.47
N GLY A 1184 29.15 -7.03 47.69
CA GLY A 1184 28.41 -8.24 47.97
C GLY A 1184 29.08 -9.15 48.99
N HIS A 1185 28.33 -10.15 49.45
CA HIS A 1185 28.83 -11.21 50.35
C HIS A 1185 28.61 -12.63 49.79
N GLY A 1186 28.02 -12.78 48.60
CA GLY A 1186 27.70 -14.07 47.98
C GLY A 1186 26.49 -14.77 48.63
N ASP A 1187 25.76 -14.06 49.48
CA ASP A 1187 24.48 -14.48 50.07
C ASP A 1187 23.36 -13.46 49.76
N GLY A 1188 23.58 -12.60 48.76
CA GLY A 1188 22.71 -11.50 48.37
C GLY A 1188 22.69 -10.31 49.35
N THR A 1189 23.42 -10.35 50.47
CA THR A 1189 23.56 -9.18 51.36
C THR A 1189 24.73 -8.28 50.95
N LEU A 1190 24.55 -6.97 51.17
CA LEU A 1190 25.53 -5.95 50.81
C LEU A 1190 26.09 -5.20 52.02
N ARG A 1191 27.32 -4.70 51.87
CA ARG A 1191 27.91 -3.69 52.77
C ARG A 1191 28.35 -2.45 52.00
N VAL A 1192 27.98 -1.27 52.48
CA VAL A 1192 28.56 0.02 52.03
C VAL A 1192 30.08 -0.08 52.16
N SER A 1193 30.78 0.06 51.03
CA SER A 1193 32.23 -0.06 50.99
C SER A 1193 32.88 1.32 50.93
N LYS A 1194 32.39 2.19 50.04
CA LYS A 1194 32.97 3.52 49.83
C LYS A 1194 32.00 4.46 49.13
N VAL A 1195 32.03 5.73 49.53
CA VAL A 1195 31.33 6.82 48.82
C VAL A 1195 32.38 7.79 48.30
N TYR A 1196 32.29 8.16 47.02
CA TYR A 1196 33.21 9.04 46.32
C TYR A 1196 32.49 10.35 45.94
N LEU A 1197 32.85 11.44 46.61
CA LEU A 1197 32.41 12.80 46.28
C LEU A 1197 33.09 13.31 45.01
N LEU A 1198 32.32 13.95 44.13
CA LEU A 1198 32.75 14.57 42.88
C LEU A 1198 32.88 16.09 43.03
N ASN A 1199 33.31 16.77 41.97
CA ASN A 1199 33.54 18.22 41.98
C ASN A 1199 32.25 19.00 42.28
N TYR A 1200 32.39 20.18 42.88
CA TYR A 1200 31.26 20.90 43.50
C TYR A 1200 30.15 21.35 42.53
N GLU A 1201 30.38 21.34 41.22
CA GLU A 1201 29.33 21.63 40.22
C GLU A 1201 28.73 20.37 39.60
N SER A 1202 29.43 19.23 39.61
CA SER A 1202 29.01 17.98 38.96
C SER A 1202 27.75 17.38 39.61
N LEU A 1203 26.73 17.03 38.81
CA LEU A 1203 25.47 16.42 39.23
C LEU A 1203 25.30 14.98 38.64
N PRO A 1204 25.83 13.93 39.28
CA PRO A 1204 25.91 12.57 38.75
C PRO A 1204 24.56 12.00 38.31
N PHE A 1205 24.43 11.80 37.00
CA PHE A 1205 23.22 11.35 36.35
C PHE A 1205 23.41 9.92 35.76
N SER A 1206 24.58 9.53 35.18
CA SER A 1206 24.87 8.09 34.89
C SER A 1206 26.22 7.50 35.24
N VAL A 1207 26.28 6.66 36.29
CA VAL A 1207 27.23 5.54 36.37
C VAL A 1207 26.92 4.43 35.36
N VAL A 1208 27.96 3.65 35.09
CA VAL A 1208 28.03 2.40 34.34
C VAL A 1208 29.29 1.65 34.81
N VAL A 1209 29.43 0.35 34.53
CA VAL A 1209 30.52 -0.53 35.01
C VAL A 1209 31.18 -1.29 33.85
N GLY A 1210 32.48 -1.60 33.93
CA GLY A 1210 33.23 -2.16 32.79
C GLY A 1210 34.67 -2.54 33.13
N ASP A 1211 35.31 -3.49 32.46
CA ASP A 1211 36.77 -3.70 32.57
C ASP A 1211 37.51 -2.71 31.65
N PHE A 1212 37.56 -1.43 32.04
CA PHE A 1212 37.92 -0.33 31.14
C PHE A 1212 39.35 -0.42 30.64
N ASN A 1213 40.19 -0.91 31.54
CA ASN A 1213 41.62 -0.95 31.36
C ASN A 1213 42.11 -2.36 30.92
N LYS A 1214 41.19 -3.34 30.83
CA LYS A 1214 41.44 -4.74 30.48
C LYS A 1214 42.41 -5.47 31.43
N ASP A 1215 42.51 -5.04 32.70
CA ASP A 1215 43.30 -5.76 33.72
C ASP A 1215 42.53 -6.90 34.42
N ARG A 1216 41.30 -7.18 33.95
CA ARG A 1216 40.38 -8.21 34.45
C ARG A 1216 39.79 -7.85 35.80
N LYS A 1217 39.52 -6.56 36.01
CA LYS A 1217 38.84 -6.02 37.18
C LYS A 1217 37.79 -5.04 36.72
N LEU A 1218 36.69 -4.97 37.45
CA LEU A 1218 35.59 -4.12 37.06
C LEU A 1218 35.84 -2.68 37.58
N ASP A 1219 35.86 -1.73 36.64
CA ASP A 1219 35.95 -0.29 36.78
C ASP A 1219 34.53 0.35 36.61
N PHE A 1220 34.40 1.68 36.77
CA PHE A 1220 33.10 2.38 36.59
C PHE A 1220 33.20 3.88 36.21
N ALA A 1221 32.22 4.41 35.47
CA ALA A 1221 32.27 5.75 34.84
C ALA A 1221 30.95 6.51 34.98
N VAL A 1222 31.00 7.81 35.36
CA VAL A 1222 29.83 8.54 35.91
C VAL A 1222 29.58 9.93 35.28
N ALA A 1223 28.51 10.07 34.49
CA ALA A 1223 28.13 11.24 33.68
C ALA A 1223 27.31 12.25 34.47
N ASN A 1224 27.56 13.56 34.35
CA ASN A 1224 27.02 14.57 35.28
C ASN A 1224 26.16 15.64 34.59
N TYR A 1225 24.89 15.77 35.00
CA TYR A 1225 23.95 16.78 34.50
C TYR A 1225 24.44 18.21 34.78
N GLY A 1226 24.01 19.18 33.95
CA GLY A 1226 24.24 20.61 34.14
C GLY A 1226 25.71 21.07 34.09
N THR A 1227 26.66 20.16 33.85
CA THR A 1227 28.10 20.41 33.78
C THR A 1227 28.72 19.61 32.64
N ASN A 1228 30.00 19.88 32.32
CA ASN A 1228 30.68 19.26 31.19
C ASN A 1228 31.38 17.93 31.54
N ASP A 1229 31.19 17.42 32.75
CA ASP A 1229 32.08 16.42 33.36
C ASP A 1229 31.53 14.99 33.25
N LEU A 1230 32.38 14.05 32.81
CA LEU A 1230 32.27 12.61 33.06
C LEU A 1230 33.41 12.20 34.00
N ASN A 1231 33.12 11.39 35.02
CA ASN A 1231 34.05 10.99 36.07
C ASN A 1231 34.29 9.47 36.05
N ILE A 1232 35.50 9.06 35.68
CA ILE A 1232 35.92 7.65 35.49
C ILE A 1232 36.76 7.19 36.68
N PHE A 1233 36.51 5.98 37.18
CA PHE A 1233 37.18 5.38 38.34
C PHE A 1233 37.73 4.01 38.01
N LEU A 1234 39.05 3.87 38.16
CA LEU A 1234 39.78 2.65 37.83
C LEU A 1234 40.18 1.87 39.12
N GLN A 1235 39.92 0.56 39.12
CA GLN A 1235 40.12 -0.43 40.17
C GLN A 1235 41.59 -0.93 40.19
N THR A 1236 42.52 0.01 40.38
CA THR A 1236 43.97 -0.18 40.16
C THR A 1236 44.74 -1.10 41.13
N CYS A 1237 44.11 -1.85 42.04
CA CYS A 1237 44.79 -2.62 43.11
C CYS A 1237 44.16 -3.98 43.35
#